data_AF-A0A3R8P2J9-F1
#
_entry.id   AF-A0A3R8P2J9-F1
#
_cell.length_a   1.000
_cell.length_b   1.000
_cell.length_c   1.000
_cell.angle_alpha   90.00
_cell.angle_beta   90.00
_cell.angle_gamma   90.00
#
_symmetry.space_group_name_H-M   'P 1'
#
loop_
_entity.id
_entity.type
_entity.pdbx_description
1 polymer ?
#
loop_
_entity_poly.entity_id
_entity_poly.type
_entity_poly.pdbx_seq_one_letter_code
_entity_poly.pdbx_strand_id
1 'polypeptide(L)'
;MRSDRDALGFDGAPEFLTWLFSLARRPRPFRAEEPLPLVHVRTAEGSAYAFLSALHQHWTKHRLRGARRIALVPATRTAESDADGRSDEERLLASAAVHFFQRRRGRRLGPGARHFALASWLVSLRREATDRTSDADSPSLSEKEVSRQLRAHFAGYEIVHDEGGRTHRSSVPLAAISDLPWWIKLPAFLVPLASSIAAILFGPHKWFEHRGGRRQQRDAELLTGSLLDLARRFAGLEGEAPSESQIRSLLTDALLEDLRRAHGKKVLFGRLRRGPTHPVLLLECEGGEAAVTLLKTIAEVRNARPRRGPFKRDPLLVVAAGPQSATDIDPRVPDVAQAGSPETAYEDWRRNLEERYAKRERVWLLPFELPEASPAPTIHDRVRRTRPPLRIPWTSFAAIAALVAGLIAVPVTSYEFCRPLWSPSVALWPPGIRDDLRREQLPHGDDQCVGLADGIPPLVSRELDQPLDEIAKYNAKAESDPDHLTVVHLTMFSPGTDQGVRATREELRGIAIAQRETLGLDVPVRLLLANAGARMQFADVAAEEIVDAKHRGERIAAVVGLGLSTHTTIEAVRILGREGIASVGSATTAEGLAQASQFYYQVSPDNNRQAQFAARHAKDQLHARRARIYHSADPKDIYSAELAQAMEQELTNAQVHVVEKEGYRVTADGPGERVHQLGRNACQATQVDGEIVVYTGRAEEFEDFLVGMRSRCQNQYPQILAADDVSRFVLTGRSQNYPELKLEYIMLASSAMWGVNCERTRAQSNFYKSYEELFGRACDENRDGRALLTYDALTVVRQAATNVLARDAAVLDKQGIAAGMHEISGRGEVTGVSGDLDYSDPDNPQIPVEKAILLLRATSGQPCLVTAEGKFSPPEVKPDCPASG
;
A
#
# COMPACT_ATOMS: atom_id res chain seq x y z
N MET A 1 20.15 48.23 -30.91
CA MET A 1 21.16 48.40 -31.99
C MET A 1 21.75 49.80 -31.99
N ARG A 2 21.06 50.90 -32.36
CA ARG A 2 21.65 52.27 -32.28
C ARG A 2 22.11 52.66 -30.86
N SER A 3 21.26 52.46 -29.85
CA SER A 3 21.59 52.70 -28.42
C SER A 3 22.74 51.84 -27.87
N ASP A 4 23.10 50.73 -28.53
CA ASP A 4 24.14 49.81 -28.05
C ASP A 4 25.51 50.16 -28.68
N ARG A 5 25.49 50.62 -29.94
CA ARG A 5 26.65 51.21 -30.62
C ARG A 5 27.12 52.49 -29.93
N ASP A 6 26.19 53.37 -29.55
CA ASP A 6 26.51 54.62 -28.84
C ASP A 6 27.04 54.38 -27.42
N ALA A 7 26.72 53.23 -26.81
CA ALA A 7 27.14 52.90 -25.45
C ALA A 7 28.54 52.25 -25.35
N LEU A 8 28.92 51.43 -26.33
CA LEU A 8 30.20 50.70 -26.33
C LEU A 8 31.22 51.20 -27.37
N GLY A 9 30.81 52.01 -28.34
CA GLY A 9 31.72 52.74 -29.23
C GLY A 9 32.27 51.97 -30.42
N PHE A 10 31.71 50.81 -30.81
CA PHE A 10 32.20 50.03 -31.98
C PHE A 10 31.07 49.34 -32.77
N ASP A 11 31.33 49.03 -34.05
CA ASP A 11 30.42 48.30 -34.94
C ASP A 11 30.50 46.78 -34.69
N GLY A 12 29.36 46.13 -34.40
CA GLY A 12 29.30 44.73 -33.92
C GLY A 12 29.05 44.59 -32.42
N ALA A 13 28.88 45.70 -31.70
CA ALA A 13 28.52 45.71 -30.28
C ALA A 13 27.26 44.89 -29.92
N PRO A 14 26.16 44.89 -30.71
CA PRO A 14 24.99 44.07 -30.42
C PRO A 14 25.25 42.56 -30.45
N GLU A 15 26.04 42.07 -31.41
CA GLU A 15 26.42 40.67 -31.56
C GLU A 15 27.33 40.24 -30.40
N PHE A 16 28.37 41.01 -30.11
CA PHE A 16 29.26 40.77 -28.97
C PHE A 16 28.51 40.77 -27.63
N LEU A 17 27.62 41.74 -27.42
CA LEU A 17 26.76 41.77 -26.23
C LEU A 17 25.85 40.54 -26.16
N THR A 18 25.19 40.18 -27.26
CA THR A 18 24.28 39.03 -27.32
C THR A 18 25.00 37.72 -27.01
N TRP A 19 26.18 37.53 -27.58
CA TRP A 19 27.05 36.39 -27.29
C TRP A 19 27.45 36.35 -25.81
N LEU A 20 27.98 37.46 -25.28
CA LEU A 20 28.44 37.55 -23.89
C LEU A 20 27.28 37.33 -22.90
N PHE A 21 26.07 37.81 -23.23
CA PHE A 21 24.85 37.52 -22.49
C PHE A 21 24.46 36.04 -22.53
N SER A 22 24.69 35.36 -23.65
CA SER A 22 24.41 33.94 -23.79
C SER A 22 25.32 33.10 -22.87
N LEU A 23 26.60 33.47 -22.76
CA LEU A 23 27.56 32.85 -21.84
C LEU A 23 27.23 33.13 -20.37
N ALA A 24 26.78 34.34 -20.07
CA ALA A 24 26.36 34.71 -18.71
C ALA A 24 25.08 33.95 -18.26
N ARG A 25 24.28 33.41 -19.19
CA ARG A 25 23.06 32.62 -18.89
C ARG A 25 23.36 31.14 -18.80
N ARG A 26 22.90 30.51 -17.72
CA ARG A 26 23.03 29.05 -17.59
C ARG A 26 22.11 28.34 -18.57
N PRO A 27 22.58 27.24 -19.20
CA PRO A 27 21.71 26.41 -20.01
C PRO A 27 20.64 25.72 -19.14
N ARG A 28 19.53 25.33 -19.76
CA ARG A 28 18.41 24.63 -19.09
C ARG A 28 18.91 23.37 -18.35
N PRO A 29 18.26 22.96 -17.24
CA PRO A 29 18.79 21.98 -16.27
C PRO A 29 19.22 20.62 -16.84
N PHE A 30 18.83 20.28 -18.07
CA PHE A 30 19.14 19.01 -18.74
C PHE A 30 20.28 19.09 -19.78
N ARG A 31 20.83 20.28 -20.06
CA ARG A 31 22.02 20.43 -20.92
C ARG A 31 23.29 20.44 -20.07
N ALA A 32 24.38 19.90 -20.62
CA ALA A 32 25.70 20.02 -20.01
C ALA A 32 26.09 21.50 -19.89
N GLU A 33 26.77 21.86 -18.79
CA GLU A 33 27.34 23.21 -18.64
C GLU A 33 28.58 23.32 -19.51
N GLU A 34 28.64 24.39 -20.29
CA GLU A 34 29.77 24.70 -21.16
C GLU A 34 30.89 25.42 -20.37
N PRO A 35 32.17 25.30 -20.75
CA PRO A 35 33.26 26.00 -20.09
C PRO A 35 33.17 27.52 -20.32
N LEU A 36 33.46 28.30 -19.28
CA LEU A 36 33.46 29.76 -19.35
C LEU A 36 34.89 30.29 -19.63
N PRO A 37 35.10 31.12 -20.67
CA PRO A 37 36.41 31.67 -20.99
C PRO A 37 36.81 32.82 -20.04
N LEU A 38 38.10 33.17 -20.05
CA LEU A 38 38.60 34.47 -19.60
C LEU A 38 38.65 35.37 -20.83
N VAL A 39 37.66 36.26 -21.00
CA VAL A 39 37.56 37.13 -22.17
C VAL A 39 38.50 38.32 -21.96
N HIS A 40 39.50 38.50 -22.82
CA HIS A 40 40.39 39.66 -22.80
C HIS A 40 40.07 40.57 -23.97
N VAL A 41 39.70 41.81 -23.71
CA VAL A 41 39.37 42.80 -24.73
C VAL A 41 40.50 43.82 -24.79
N ARG A 42 41.18 43.88 -25.94
CA ARG A 42 42.22 44.90 -26.18
C ARG A 42 41.55 46.24 -26.43
N THR A 43 41.91 47.25 -25.64
CA THR A 43 41.38 48.61 -25.74
C THR A 43 42.52 49.61 -25.94
N ALA A 44 42.23 50.81 -26.45
CA ALA A 44 43.21 51.89 -26.46
C ALA A 44 43.59 52.29 -25.02
N GLU A 45 44.80 52.83 -24.83
CA GLU A 45 45.17 53.44 -23.55
C GLU A 45 44.16 54.53 -23.15
N GLY A 46 43.83 54.60 -21.86
CA GLY A 46 42.86 55.49 -21.25
C GLY A 46 41.40 55.03 -21.34
N SER A 47 41.09 53.94 -22.05
CA SER A 47 39.71 53.58 -22.42
C SER A 47 39.14 52.31 -21.75
N ALA A 48 39.96 51.54 -21.02
CA ALA A 48 39.53 50.25 -20.47
C ALA A 48 38.40 50.40 -19.43
N TYR A 49 38.53 51.34 -18.49
CA TYR A 49 37.50 51.60 -17.49
C TYR A 49 36.19 52.09 -18.11
N ALA A 50 36.27 52.98 -19.11
CA ALA A 50 35.09 53.51 -19.78
C ALA A 50 34.28 52.39 -20.46
N PHE A 51 34.97 51.47 -21.15
CA PHE A 51 34.37 50.29 -21.75
C PHE A 51 33.70 49.38 -20.71
N LEU A 52 34.41 49.01 -19.64
CA LEU A 52 33.88 48.12 -18.60
C LEU A 52 32.73 48.75 -17.81
N SER A 53 32.79 50.06 -17.57
CA SER A 53 31.73 50.83 -16.91
C SER A 53 30.48 50.89 -17.80
N ALA A 54 30.63 51.13 -19.10
CA ALA A 54 29.52 51.09 -20.05
C ALA A 54 28.88 49.69 -20.12
N LEU A 55 29.69 48.63 -20.14
CA LEU A 55 29.20 47.25 -20.08
C LEU A 55 28.45 46.96 -18.78
N HIS A 56 28.98 47.40 -17.63
CA HIS A 56 28.33 47.28 -16.33
C HIS A 56 26.98 48.00 -16.28
N GLN A 57 26.93 49.26 -16.75
CA GLN A 57 25.70 50.06 -16.82
C GLN A 57 24.66 49.42 -17.76
N HIS A 58 25.09 48.93 -18.92
CA HIS A 58 24.20 48.26 -19.87
C HIS A 58 23.55 47.01 -19.24
N TRP A 59 24.36 46.15 -18.60
CA TRP A 59 23.87 44.94 -17.94
C TRP A 59 22.95 45.20 -16.75
N THR A 60 23.19 46.27 -16.00
CA THR A 60 22.37 46.66 -14.84
C THR A 60 21.07 47.36 -15.24
N LYS A 61 21.10 48.25 -16.25
CA LYS A 61 19.96 49.05 -16.73
C LYS A 61 18.87 48.20 -17.39
N HIS A 62 19.24 47.25 -18.25
CA HIS A 62 18.25 46.49 -19.01
C HIS A 62 17.49 45.42 -18.22
N ARG A 63 17.76 45.24 -16.90
CA ARG A 63 17.09 44.28 -15.99
C ARG A 63 16.77 42.93 -16.66
N LEU A 64 17.64 42.46 -17.55
CA LEU A 64 17.41 41.26 -18.33
C LEU A 64 17.37 40.10 -17.35
N ARG A 65 16.17 39.53 -17.14
CA ARG A 65 15.86 38.44 -16.18
C ARG A 65 17.02 37.43 -16.11
N GLY A 66 17.96 37.61 -15.18
CA GLY A 66 19.22 36.87 -15.28
C GLY A 66 20.36 37.37 -14.42
N ALA A 67 21.22 38.28 -14.92
CA ALA A 67 22.53 38.56 -14.33
C ALA A 67 22.38 39.46 -13.08
N ARG A 68 22.10 38.85 -11.93
CA ARG A 68 21.86 39.58 -10.67
C ARG A 68 23.15 39.92 -9.90
N ARG A 69 24.32 39.52 -10.39
CA ARG A 69 25.62 39.64 -9.70
C ARG A 69 26.76 39.88 -10.71
N ILE A 70 27.06 41.15 -10.95
CA ILE A 70 28.17 41.61 -11.79
C ILE A 70 29.05 42.46 -10.88
N ALA A 71 30.31 42.11 -10.74
CA ALA A 71 31.29 42.88 -9.99
C ALA A 71 32.16 43.64 -10.99
N LEU A 72 32.20 44.97 -10.89
CA LEU A 72 33.18 45.81 -11.58
C LEU A 72 34.28 46.13 -10.58
N VAL A 73 35.51 45.70 -10.87
CA VAL A 73 36.66 45.96 -10.01
C VAL A 73 37.62 46.87 -10.79
N PRO A 74 37.75 48.16 -10.39
CA PRO A 74 38.67 49.08 -11.03
C PRO A 74 40.12 48.70 -10.76
N ALA A 75 41.04 49.16 -11.62
CA ALA A 75 42.47 49.07 -11.33
C ALA A 75 42.75 49.88 -10.06
N THR A 76 43.50 49.30 -9.13
CA THR A 76 43.94 49.97 -7.91
C THR A 76 44.86 51.13 -8.29
N ARG A 77 44.30 52.33 -8.50
CA ARG A 77 45.09 53.55 -8.70
C ARG A 77 45.71 53.92 -7.36
N THR A 78 47.01 53.74 -7.27
CA THR A 78 47.88 54.11 -6.16
C THR A 78 47.68 55.57 -5.77
N ALA A 79 47.29 55.82 -4.51
CA ALA A 79 47.57 57.08 -3.80
C ALA A 79 47.29 57.03 -2.29
N GLU A 80 46.34 56.24 -1.80
CA GLU A 80 46.02 56.19 -0.36
C GLU A 80 45.72 54.77 0.10
N SER A 81 46.72 54.03 0.61
CA SER A 81 46.55 52.93 1.57
C SER A 81 47.84 52.12 1.77
N ASP A 82 48.75 52.60 2.60
CA ASP A 82 49.75 51.75 3.27
C ASP A 82 49.25 51.20 4.62
N ALA A 83 47.98 51.45 4.97
CA ALA A 83 47.49 51.23 6.34
C ALA A 83 47.09 49.78 6.71
N ASP A 84 46.92 48.85 5.75
CA ASP A 84 46.40 47.47 6.03
C ASP A 84 47.34 46.34 5.54
N GLY A 85 48.52 46.65 4.98
CA GLY A 85 49.55 45.66 4.61
C GLY A 85 49.14 44.60 3.56
N ARG A 86 47.96 44.71 2.93
CA ARG A 86 47.49 43.77 1.88
C ARG A 86 48.10 44.06 0.53
N SER A 87 48.48 43.01 -0.20
CA SER A 87 48.84 43.08 -1.62
C SER A 87 47.69 43.61 -2.49
N ASP A 88 48.02 44.18 -3.65
CA ASP A 88 47.00 44.70 -4.57
C ASP A 88 46.10 43.57 -5.11
N GLU A 89 46.62 42.36 -5.32
CA GLU A 89 45.81 41.20 -5.72
C GLU A 89 44.82 40.78 -4.63
N GLU A 90 45.22 40.83 -3.36
CA GLU A 90 44.32 40.57 -2.22
C GLU A 90 43.17 41.57 -2.16
N ARG A 91 43.43 42.83 -2.48
CA ARG A 91 42.42 43.90 -2.52
C ARG A 91 41.42 43.65 -3.66
N LEU A 92 41.91 43.31 -4.86
CA LEU A 92 41.05 42.96 -6.00
C LEU A 92 40.15 41.75 -5.69
N LEU A 93 40.72 40.71 -5.07
CA LEU A 93 39.96 39.51 -4.67
C LEU A 93 38.95 39.79 -3.55
N ALA A 94 39.31 40.60 -2.56
CA ALA A 94 38.42 41.02 -1.49
C ALA A 94 37.25 41.86 -2.02
N SER A 95 37.53 42.79 -2.95
CA SER A 95 36.51 43.58 -3.65
C SER A 95 35.52 42.67 -4.40
N ALA A 96 36.03 41.72 -5.20
CA ALA A 96 35.20 40.74 -5.90
C ALA A 96 34.33 39.90 -4.93
N ALA A 97 34.92 39.41 -3.84
CA ALA A 97 34.21 38.63 -2.83
C ALA A 97 33.06 39.44 -2.19
N VAL A 98 33.33 40.69 -1.81
CA VAL A 98 32.32 41.60 -1.25
C VAL A 98 31.17 41.80 -2.25
N HIS A 99 31.46 42.17 -3.50
CA HIS A 99 30.45 42.38 -4.54
C HIS A 99 29.58 41.14 -4.82
N PHE A 100 30.17 39.94 -4.87
CA PHE A 100 29.41 38.71 -5.13
C PHE A 100 28.55 38.24 -3.94
N PHE A 101 28.98 38.52 -2.71
CA PHE A 101 28.39 37.95 -1.50
C PHE A 101 27.68 38.95 -0.57
N GLN A 102 27.60 40.23 -0.94
CA GLN A 102 26.84 41.26 -0.21
C GLN A 102 25.39 40.81 0.09
N ARG A 103 24.99 40.95 1.37
CA ARG A 103 23.63 40.62 1.84
C ARG A 103 22.62 41.65 1.32
N ARG A 104 21.69 41.24 0.45
CA ARG A 104 20.47 42.03 0.20
C ARG A 104 19.56 41.99 1.43
N ARG A 105 19.09 43.16 1.87
CA ARG A 105 18.08 43.32 2.94
C ARG A 105 16.94 42.30 2.76
N GLY A 106 16.67 41.49 3.80
CA GLY A 106 15.46 40.66 3.91
C GLY A 106 15.59 39.16 3.64
N ARG A 107 16.75 38.60 3.26
CA ARG A 107 16.95 37.13 3.20
C ARG A 107 17.90 36.65 4.30
N ARG A 108 17.38 35.86 5.24
CA ARG A 108 18.19 35.15 6.23
C ARG A 108 19.08 34.13 5.50
N LEU A 109 20.40 34.31 5.61
CA LEU A 109 21.49 33.41 5.22
C LEU A 109 21.63 33.10 3.71
N GLY A 110 22.21 34.03 2.96
CA GLY A 110 22.94 33.67 1.73
C GLY A 110 24.22 32.89 2.07
N PRO A 111 24.73 32.00 1.19
CA PRO A 111 26.06 31.42 1.36
C PRO A 111 27.06 32.58 1.25
N GLY A 112 27.67 33.00 2.35
CA GLY A 112 28.73 34.00 2.34
C GLY A 112 30.01 33.44 1.72
N ALA A 113 31.03 34.30 1.56
CA ALA A 113 32.37 33.93 1.09
C ALA A 113 33.15 33.21 2.22
N ARG A 114 32.75 31.98 2.55
CA ARG A 114 33.22 31.26 3.74
C ARG A 114 34.65 30.77 3.59
N HIS A 115 34.97 30.16 2.45
CA HIS A 115 36.31 29.67 2.19
C HIS A 115 37.27 30.85 1.98
N PHE A 116 36.81 31.91 1.32
CA PHE A 116 37.59 33.13 1.13
C PHE A 116 37.86 33.87 2.45
N ALA A 117 36.86 33.98 3.33
CA ALA A 117 37.04 34.56 4.67
C ALA A 117 38.11 33.81 5.47
N LEU A 118 38.10 32.47 5.41
CA LEU A 118 39.08 31.64 6.08
C LEU A 118 40.49 31.82 5.50
N ALA A 119 40.62 31.79 4.18
CA ALA A 119 41.90 32.01 3.51
C ALA A 119 42.46 33.42 3.79
N SER A 120 41.61 34.45 3.77
CA SER A 120 41.99 35.83 4.11
C SER A 120 42.50 35.97 5.54
N TRP A 121 41.88 35.28 6.51
CA TRP A 121 42.36 35.27 7.90
C TRP A 121 43.68 34.53 8.08
N LEU A 122 43.89 33.43 7.39
CA LEU A 122 45.19 32.74 7.41
C LEU A 122 46.31 33.67 6.93
N VAL A 123 46.05 34.45 5.89
CA VAL A 123 47.00 35.46 5.40
C VAL A 123 47.19 36.59 6.42
N SER A 124 46.15 37.01 7.15
CA SER A 124 46.30 38.02 8.20
C SER A 124 47.18 37.52 9.37
N LEU A 125 47.15 36.22 9.71
CA LEU A 125 48.06 35.66 10.71
C LEU A 125 49.53 35.78 10.30
N ARG A 126 49.84 35.62 9.00
CA ARG A 126 51.20 35.79 8.49
C ARG A 126 51.66 37.24 8.58
N ARG A 127 50.78 38.20 8.28
CA ARG A 127 51.08 39.62 8.46
C ARG A 127 51.33 39.94 9.92
N GLU A 128 50.45 39.52 10.82
CA GLU A 128 50.62 39.73 12.26
C GLU A 128 51.91 39.08 12.79
N ALA A 129 52.29 37.89 12.29
CA ALA A 129 53.56 37.26 12.61
C ALA A 129 54.75 38.10 12.13
N THR A 130 54.67 38.61 10.88
CA THR A 130 55.73 39.40 10.25
C THR A 130 55.92 40.75 10.94
N ASP A 131 54.82 41.44 11.27
CA ASP A 131 54.83 42.72 11.99
C ASP A 131 55.39 42.60 13.41
N ARG A 132 55.09 41.50 14.11
CA ARG A 132 55.65 41.24 15.45
C ARG A 132 57.11 40.79 15.40
N THR A 133 57.58 40.22 14.29
CA THR A 133 59.01 39.92 14.12
C THR A 133 59.84 41.14 13.73
N SER A 134 59.23 42.18 13.14
CA SER A 134 59.92 43.43 12.83
C SER A 134 59.99 44.40 14.01
N ASP A 135 59.11 44.24 15.01
CA ASP A 135 59.11 44.98 16.28
C ASP A 135 59.78 44.16 17.40
N ALA A 136 61.01 44.54 17.79
CA ALA A 136 61.85 43.75 18.70
C ALA A 136 61.27 43.56 20.12
N ASP A 137 60.34 44.42 20.54
CA ASP A 137 59.71 44.38 21.87
C ASP A 137 58.38 43.59 21.89
N SER A 138 57.89 43.14 20.72
CA SER A 138 56.62 42.44 20.60
C SER A 138 56.79 40.91 20.73
N PRO A 139 56.06 40.22 21.62
CA PRO A 139 56.15 38.77 21.75
C PRO A 139 55.60 38.06 20.50
N SER A 140 56.32 37.04 20.04
CA SER A 140 55.88 36.18 18.93
C SER A 140 54.53 35.54 19.21
N LEU A 141 53.77 35.24 18.15
CA LEU A 141 52.43 34.67 18.27
C LEU A 141 52.48 33.31 18.97
N SER A 142 51.88 33.20 20.16
CA SER A 142 51.81 31.91 20.86
C SER A 142 50.77 30.96 20.25
N GLU A 143 50.97 29.65 20.39
CA GLU A 143 49.99 28.65 19.96
C GLU A 143 48.61 28.82 20.62
N LYS A 144 48.59 29.27 21.88
CA LYS A 144 47.36 29.59 22.62
C LYS A 144 46.63 30.80 22.03
N GLU A 145 47.37 31.77 21.49
CA GLU A 145 46.83 32.95 20.79
C GLU A 145 46.18 32.54 19.47
N VAL A 146 46.91 31.80 18.63
CA VAL A 146 46.41 31.29 17.35
C VAL A 146 45.15 30.44 17.56
N SER A 147 45.14 29.58 18.58
CA SER A 147 43.98 28.76 18.95
C SER A 147 42.78 29.58 19.48
N ARG A 148 43.03 30.76 20.06
CA ARG A 148 41.97 31.67 20.53
C ARG A 148 41.40 32.48 19.37
N GLN A 149 42.26 33.02 18.51
CA GLN A 149 41.87 33.71 17.29
C GLN A 149 41.08 32.79 16.36
N LEU A 150 41.50 31.52 16.20
CA LEU A 150 40.77 30.53 15.40
C LEU A 150 39.35 30.30 15.96
N ARG A 151 39.20 30.22 17.29
CA ARG A 151 37.88 30.10 17.94
C ARG A 151 37.02 31.35 17.73
N ALA A 152 37.58 32.55 17.86
CA ALA A 152 36.89 33.80 17.58
C ALA A 152 36.47 33.92 16.10
N HIS A 153 37.33 33.48 15.19
CA HIS A 153 37.08 33.46 13.75
C HIS A 153 35.87 32.57 13.39
N PHE A 154 35.69 31.43 14.06
CA PHE A 154 34.50 30.59 13.87
C PHE A 154 33.18 31.27 14.30
N ALA A 155 33.23 32.22 15.25
CA ALA A 155 32.08 33.02 15.66
C ALA A 155 31.71 34.09 14.61
N GLY A 156 32.68 34.57 13.84
CA GLY A 156 32.46 35.41 12.66
C GLY A 156 33.74 36.11 12.20
N TYR A 157 33.93 36.20 10.88
CA TYR A 157 34.98 37.00 10.26
C TYR A 157 34.36 38.08 9.37
N GLU A 158 34.87 39.30 9.46
CA GLU A 158 34.47 40.42 8.63
C GLU A 158 35.45 40.61 7.48
N ILE A 159 34.95 40.48 6.25
CA ILE A 159 35.70 40.94 5.08
C ILE A 159 35.42 42.43 4.92
N VAL A 160 36.47 43.23 4.98
CA VAL A 160 36.41 44.70 4.85
C VAL A 160 37.09 45.11 3.54
N HIS A 161 36.41 45.97 2.78
CA HIS A 161 36.94 46.63 1.59
C HIS A 161 36.42 48.08 1.52
N ASP A 162 37.31 49.02 1.26
CA ASP A 162 36.97 50.43 1.03
C ASP A 162 36.89 50.72 -0.47
N GLU A 163 35.75 51.25 -0.92
CA GLU A 163 35.54 51.65 -2.31
C GLU A 163 34.99 53.07 -2.33
N GLY A 164 35.72 54.02 -2.94
CA GLY A 164 35.28 55.41 -3.10
C GLY A 164 34.89 56.13 -1.79
N GLY A 165 35.66 55.90 -0.71
CA GLY A 165 35.39 56.47 0.62
C GLY A 165 34.29 55.77 1.42
N ARG A 166 33.77 54.62 0.97
CA ARG A 166 32.79 53.81 1.69
C ARG A 166 33.36 52.45 2.09
N THR A 167 33.26 52.15 3.38
CA THR A 167 33.65 50.83 3.92
C THR A 167 32.53 49.81 3.75
N HIS A 168 32.77 48.83 2.89
CA HIS A 168 31.91 47.67 2.71
C HIS A 168 32.34 46.55 3.67
N ARG A 169 31.45 46.16 4.59
CA ARG A 169 31.69 45.05 5.54
C ARG A 169 30.75 43.88 5.27
N SER A 170 31.29 42.67 5.28
CA SER A 170 30.51 41.43 5.14
C SER A 170 30.89 40.45 6.25
N SER A 171 29.96 40.17 7.17
CA SER A 171 30.15 39.20 8.25
C SER A 171 29.74 37.78 7.82
N VAL A 172 30.67 36.84 7.98
CA VAL A 172 30.48 35.44 7.56
C VAL A 172 30.54 34.52 8.78
N PRO A 173 29.41 33.95 9.25
CA PRO A 173 29.43 32.94 10.31
C PRO A 173 29.92 31.60 9.76
N LEU A 174 31.02 31.09 10.31
CA LEU A 174 31.79 29.96 9.78
C LEU A 174 31.50 28.61 10.49
N ALA A 175 30.63 28.60 11.52
CA ALA A 175 30.16 27.40 12.22
C ALA A 175 29.47 26.33 11.32
N ALA A 176 29.29 26.61 10.02
CA ALA A 176 28.62 25.73 9.06
C ALA A 176 29.53 25.28 7.88
N ILE A 177 30.86 25.31 8.03
CA ILE A 177 31.81 24.83 6.99
C ILE A 177 31.72 23.30 6.77
N SER A 178 31.05 22.54 7.65
CA SER A 178 30.99 21.08 7.53
C SER A 178 30.19 20.61 6.28
N ASP A 179 30.84 19.81 5.43
CA ASP A 179 30.24 19.09 4.28
C ASP A 179 29.41 17.87 4.72
N LEU A 180 28.76 17.94 5.89
CA LEU A 180 28.00 16.81 6.43
C LEU A 180 26.75 16.52 5.56
N PRO A 181 26.47 15.23 5.27
CA PRO A 181 25.21 14.78 4.71
C PRO A 181 24.01 15.25 5.54
N TRP A 182 22.87 15.48 4.89
CA TRP A 182 21.66 16.02 5.54
C TRP A 182 21.18 15.16 6.73
N TRP A 183 21.36 13.84 6.66
CA TRP A 183 21.00 12.90 7.72
C TRP A 183 21.91 12.95 8.95
N ILE A 184 23.10 13.56 8.85
CA ILE A 184 23.96 13.88 10.00
C ILE A 184 23.65 15.28 10.54
N LYS A 185 23.18 16.20 9.68
CA LYS A 185 22.76 17.56 10.07
C LYS A 185 21.43 17.58 10.84
N LEU A 186 20.54 16.62 10.59
CA LEU A 186 19.26 16.45 11.29
C LEU A 186 19.42 16.17 12.80
N PRO A 187 20.19 15.15 13.23
CA PRO A 187 20.40 14.89 14.65
C PRO A 187 21.25 15.97 15.34
N ALA A 188 22.16 16.63 14.61
CA ALA A 188 22.94 17.76 15.15
C ALA A 188 22.08 19.00 15.49
N PHE A 189 20.86 19.10 14.98
CA PHE A 189 19.89 20.14 15.36
C PHE A 189 19.15 19.81 16.66
N LEU A 190 19.13 18.52 17.04
CA LEU A 190 18.45 18.01 18.24
C LEU A 190 19.40 17.83 19.43
N VAL A 191 20.72 17.77 19.20
CA VAL A 191 21.74 17.63 20.26
C VAL A 191 22.91 18.61 20.02
N PRO A 192 23.02 19.71 20.81
CA PRO A 192 24.04 20.74 20.60
C PRO A 192 25.48 20.22 20.67
N LEU A 193 25.73 19.21 21.52
CA LEU A 193 27.06 18.63 21.74
C LEU A 193 27.60 17.86 20.51
N ALA A 194 26.72 17.30 19.68
CA ALA A 194 27.10 16.52 18.50
C ALA A 194 27.66 17.40 17.36
N SER A 195 27.26 18.68 17.30
CA SER A 195 27.71 19.62 16.27
C SER A 195 29.20 19.97 16.41
N SER A 196 29.68 20.09 17.65
CA SER A 196 31.09 20.41 17.95
C SER A 196 32.01 19.22 17.69
N ILE A 197 31.56 18.00 18.03
CA ILE A 197 32.31 16.76 17.79
C ILE A 197 32.36 16.41 16.29
N ALA A 198 31.26 16.60 15.57
CA ALA A 198 31.21 16.37 14.12
C ALA A 198 32.04 17.39 13.31
N ALA A 199 32.19 18.62 13.79
CA ALA A 199 33.06 19.63 13.19
C ALA A 199 34.56 19.32 13.38
N ILE A 200 34.91 18.63 14.49
CA ILE A 200 36.28 18.19 14.79
C ILE A 200 36.62 16.89 14.03
N LEU A 201 35.71 15.91 13.99
CA LEU A 201 35.93 14.62 13.32
C LEU A 201 35.81 14.68 11.78
N PHE A 202 35.07 15.64 11.22
CA PHE A 202 34.79 15.74 9.77
C PHE A 202 35.06 17.14 9.18
N GLY A 203 36.06 17.86 9.72
CA GLY A 203 36.41 19.25 9.35
C GLY A 203 36.73 19.57 7.86
N PRO A 204 37.14 20.81 7.54
CA PRO A 204 37.35 21.33 6.18
C PRO A 204 38.47 20.69 5.34
N HIS A 205 39.04 19.57 5.77
CA HIS A 205 40.26 18.96 5.23
C HIS A 205 40.18 18.64 3.72
N LYS A 206 39.02 18.22 3.21
CA LYS A 206 38.93 17.66 1.85
C LYS A 206 39.05 18.65 0.68
N TRP A 207 38.75 19.94 0.87
CA TRP A 207 38.79 20.91 -0.23
C TRP A 207 40.19 21.52 -0.43
N PHE A 208 40.97 21.65 0.66
CA PHE A 208 42.37 22.13 0.63
C PHE A 208 43.39 21.01 0.35
N GLU A 209 43.19 19.78 0.84
CA GLU A 209 44.19 18.70 0.82
C GLU A 209 44.67 18.22 -0.57
N HIS A 210 43.95 18.50 -1.66
CA HIS A 210 44.19 17.82 -2.95
C HIS A 210 44.83 18.71 -4.02
N ARG A 211 45.90 19.43 -3.66
CA ARG A 211 46.73 20.24 -4.58
C ARG A 211 47.94 19.50 -5.20
N GLY A 212 48.16 18.22 -4.90
CA GLY A 212 49.34 17.47 -5.37
C GLY A 212 49.25 16.90 -6.78
N GLY A 213 49.76 17.63 -7.78
CA GLY A 213 50.18 17.05 -9.07
C GLY A 213 51.68 16.74 -9.07
N ARG A 214 52.10 15.57 -9.59
CA ARG A 214 53.48 15.02 -9.59
C ARG A 214 54.64 15.91 -10.12
N ARG A 215 54.42 17.18 -10.49
CA ARG A 215 55.50 18.14 -10.82
C ARG A 215 55.72 19.22 -9.73
N GLN A 216 54.89 19.26 -8.70
CA GLN A 216 54.94 20.20 -7.58
C GLN A 216 54.73 19.45 -6.26
N GLN A 217 55.63 18.51 -5.98
CA GLN A 217 55.53 17.66 -4.79
C GLN A 217 55.84 18.43 -3.50
N ARG A 218 56.73 19.43 -3.55
CA ARG A 218 57.02 20.36 -2.43
C ARG A 218 55.90 21.38 -2.16
N ASP A 219 55.30 21.95 -3.21
CA ASP A 219 54.27 23.00 -3.06
C ASP A 219 52.94 22.47 -2.50
N ALA A 220 52.63 21.20 -2.75
CA ALA A 220 51.45 20.56 -2.18
C ALA A 220 51.64 20.18 -0.70
N GLU A 221 52.88 19.92 -0.27
CA GLU A 221 53.23 19.50 1.09
C GLU A 221 53.01 20.63 2.11
N LEU A 222 53.24 21.88 1.71
CA LEU A 222 53.15 23.07 2.57
C LEU A 222 51.71 23.47 2.95
N LEU A 223 50.72 23.13 2.10
CA LEU A 223 49.29 23.43 2.32
C LEU A 223 48.48 22.19 2.76
N THR A 224 49.14 21.12 3.21
CA THR A 224 48.51 19.91 3.75
C THR A 224 48.52 19.90 5.27
N GLY A 225 47.52 19.25 5.88
CA GLY A 225 47.37 19.16 7.33
C GLY A 225 46.00 19.63 7.82
N SER A 226 45.81 19.59 9.14
CA SER A 226 44.60 20.15 9.76
C SER A 226 44.58 21.67 9.62
N LEU A 227 43.40 22.28 9.80
CA LEU A 227 43.28 23.74 9.76
C LEU A 227 44.18 24.43 10.81
N LEU A 228 44.40 23.78 11.95
CA LEU A 228 45.27 24.29 13.00
C LEU A 228 46.74 24.21 12.58
N ASP A 229 47.17 23.14 11.91
CA ASP A 229 48.55 23.00 11.40
C ASP A 229 48.84 24.07 10.35
N LEU A 230 47.86 24.35 9.50
CA LEU A 230 47.97 25.41 8.50
C LEU A 230 47.99 26.80 9.17
N ALA A 231 47.17 27.06 10.19
CA ALA A 231 47.22 28.30 10.96
C ALA A 231 48.57 28.49 11.68
N ARG A 232 49.15 27.42 12.23
CA ARG A 232 50.50 27.44 12.84
C ARG A 232 51.58 27.76 11.82
N ARG A 233 51.54 27.18 10.62
CA ARG A 233 52.46 27.48 9.51
C ARG A 233 52.38 28.94 9.06
N PHE A 234 51.17 29.45 8.86
CA PHE A 234 50.98 30.87 8.50
C PHE A 234 51.43 31.82 9.63
N ALA A 235 51.29 31.42 10.89
CA ALA A 235 51.79 32.18 12.04
C ALA A 235 53.32 32.02 12.29
N GLY A 236 54.03 31.24 11.46
CA GLY A 236 55.47 31.01 11.61
C GLY A 236 55.86 30.08 12.78
N LEU A 237 54.92 29.31 13.33
CA LEU A 237 55.13 28.45 14.49
C LEU A 237 55.62 27.03 14.13
N GLU A 238 55.42 26.60 12.89
CA GLU A 238 55.73 25.24 12.45
C GLU A 238 56.04 25.24 10.95
N GLY A 239 57.15 24.65 10.51
CA GLY A 239 57.51 24.52 9.08
C GLY A 239 57.85 25.83 8.35
N GLU A 240 58.05 25.74 7.03
CA GLU A 240 58.32 26.88 6.16
C GLU A 240 57.00 27.61 5.82
N ALA A 241 57.03 28.95 5.84
CA ALA A 241 55.86 29.77 5.54
C ALA A 241 55.51 29.71 4.03
N PRO A 242 54.21 29.76 3.66
CA PRO A 242 53.81 29.73 2.25
C PRO A 242 54.30 30.95 1.48
N SER A 243 54.68 30.75 0.22
CA SER A 243 55.12 31.83 -0.67
C SER A 243 53.97 32.72 -1.16
N GLU A 244 54.28 33.91 -1.68
CA GLU A 244 53.27 34.84 -2.22
C GLU A 244 52.46 34.25 -3.39
N SER A 245 53.06 33.40 -4.24
CA SER A 245 52.32 32.71 -5.32
C SER A 245 51.35 31.67 -4.77
N GLN A 246 51.72 30.97 -3.69
CA GLN A 246 50.85 29.99 -3.03
C GLN A 246 49.67 30.66 -2.33
N ILE A 247 49.89 31.82 -1.70
CA ILE A 247 48.85 32.63 -1.07
C ILE A 247 47.83 33.13 -2.12
N ARG A 248 48.32 33.71 -3.22
CA ARG A 248 47.45 34.18 -4.31
C ARG A 248 46.59 33.04 -4.86
N SER A 249 47.21 31.90 -5.14
CA SER A 249 46.49 30.70 -5.57
C SER A 249 45.45 30.23 -4.56
N LEU A 250 45.77 30.26 -3.25
CA LEU A 250 44.86 29.88 -2.16
C LEU A 250 43.61 30.78 -2.13
N LEU A 251 43.80 32.10 -2.16
CA LEU A 251 42.72 33.08 -2.13
C LEU A 251 41.84 33.00 -3.38
N THR A 252 42.44 32.90 -4.57
CA THR A 252 41.69 32.74 -5.82
C THR A 252 40.85 31.46 -5.81
N ASP A 253 41.39 30.33 -5.37
CA ASP A 253 40.63 29.08 -5.32
C ASP A 253 39.48 29.13 -4.31
N ALA A 254 39.70 29.82 -3.18
CA ALA A 254 38.70 30.01 -2.14
C ALA A 254 37.50 30.80 -2.62
N LEU A 255 37.74 31.86 -3.37
CA LEU A 255 36.68 32.61 -4.03
C LEU A 255 35.91 31.74 -5.05
N LEU A 256 36.62 30.97 -5.89
CA LEU A 256 35.99 30.12 -6.92
C LEU A 256 35.18 28.95 -6.32
N GLU A 257 35.61 28.36 -5.21
CA GLU A 257 34.82 27.34 -4.50
C GLU A 257 33.58 27.93 -3.85
N ASP A 258 33.69 29.08 -3.19
CA ASP A 258 32.53 29.78 -2.63
C ASP A 258 31.50 30.08 -3.73
N LEU A 259 31.94 30.52 -4.91
CA LEU A 259 31.06 30.73 -6.06
C LEU A 259 30.46 29.42 -6.57
N ARG A 260 31.25 28.34 -6.66
CA ARG A 260 30.79 27.00 -7.07
C ARG A 260 29.70 26.46 -6.15
N ARG A 261 29.86 26.62 -4.84
CA ARG A 261 28.87 26.20 -3.84
C ARG A 261 27.64 27.09 -3.84
N ALA A 262 27.82 28.40 -3.93
CA ALA A 262 26.72 29.35 -3.95
C ALA A 262 25.85 29.23 -5.22
N HIS A 263 26.46 28.87 -6.35
CA HIS A 263 25.81 28.75 -7.65
C HIS A 263 25.68 27.30 -8.17
N GLY A 264 25.95 26.29 -7.32
CA GLY A 264 25.91 24.86 -7.67
C GLY A 264 24.51 24.22 -7.61
N LYS A 265 24.40 22.95 -8.05
CA LYS A 265 23.14 22.17 -8.01
C LYS A 265 22.82 21.76 -6.57
N LYS A 266 21.70 22.23 -6.00
CA LYS A 266 21.18 21.68 -4.73
C LYS A 266 20.29 20.47 -5.02
N VAL A 267 20.59 19.33 -4.42
CA VAL A 267 19.81 18.09 -4.54
C VAL A 267 19.19 17.81 -3.18
N LEU A 268 17.94 18.22 -2.99
CA LEU A 268 17.05 17.70 -1.97
C LEU A 268 15.62 17.94 -2.47
N PHE A 269 14.85 16.86 -2.65
CA PHE A 269 13.45 16.87 -3.08
C PHE A 269 13.13 17.63 -4.39
N GLY A 270 13.36 16.97 -5.53
CA GLY A 270 12.56 17.22 -6.74
C GLY A 270 12.48 18.66 -7.26
N ARG A 271 13.62 19.30 -7.56
CA ARG A 271 13.90 20.15 -8.75
C ARG A 271 15.24 20.87 -8.58
N LEU A 272 16.03 20.86 -9.66
CA LEU A 272 17.27 21.62 -9.82
C LEU A 272 16.99 23.14 -9.86
N ARG A 273 16.86 23.82 -8.71
CA ARG A 273 16.94 25.29 -8.69
C ARG A 273 18.41 25.71 -8.82
N ARG A 274 18.91 25.72 -10.07
CA ARG A 274 20.12 26.46 -10.43
C ARG A 274 19.76 27.95 -10.54
N GLY A 275 20.64 28.86 -10.13
CA GLY A 275 20.49 30.27 -10.49
C GLY A 275 20.48 30.40 -12.03
N PRO A 276 19.67 31.29 -12.63
CA PRO A 276 19.56 31.38 -14.09
C PRO A 276 20.83 31.91 -14.78
N THR A 277 21.84 32.37 -14.02
CA THR A 277 23.03 33.04 -14.53
C THR A 277 24.29 32.72 -13.75
N HIS A 278 25.42 32.87 -14.46
CA HIS A 278 26.77 32.85 -13.94
C HIS A 278 27.14 34.21 -13.30
N PRO A 279 27.88 34.25 -12.18
CA PRO A 279 28.53 35.48 -11.71
C PRO A 279 29.52 35.99 -12.77
N VAL A 280 29.56 37.31 -12.97
CA VAL A 280 30.48 37.94 -13.92
C VAL A 280 31.40 38.93 -13.22
N LEU A 281 32.71 38.82 -13.46
CA LEU A 281 33.75 39.74 -13.00
C LEU A 281 34.23 40.58 -14.17
N LEU A 282 34.12 41.90 -14.05
CA LEU A 282 34.67 42.89 -14.97
C LEU A 282 35.96 43.43 -14.35
N LEU A 283 37.10 43.22 -15.01
CA LEU A 283 38.44 43.50 -14.47
C LEU A 283 39.20 44.49 -15.36
N GLU A 284 39.55 45.65 -14.82
CA GLU A 284 40.40 46.63 -15.51
C GLU A 284 41.87 46.21 -15.39
N CYS A 285 42.55 46.05 -16.54
CA CYS A 285 43.97 45.65 -16.61
C CYS A 285 44.91 46.82 -16.97
N GLU A 286 44.35 48.02 -17.09
CA GLU A 286 45.10 49.24 -17.43
C GLU A 286 45.82 49.78 -16.18
N GLY A 287 47.15 49.83 -16.20
CA GLY A 287 47.96 50.45 -15.14
C GLY A 287 48.24 49.61 -13.88
N GLY A 288 47.99 48.30 -13.87
CA GLY A 288 48.29 47.45 -12.70
C GLY A 288 48.76 46.03 -13.04
N GLU A 289 49.97 45.68 -12.60
CA GLU A 289 50.53 44.31 -12.69
C GLU A 289 49.66 43.28 -11.94
N ALA A 290 48.97 43.72 -10.88
CA ALA A 290 48.09 42.91 -10.04
C ALA A 290 46.89 42.30 -10.80
N ALA A 291 46.26 43.05 -11.71
CA ALA A 291 45.09 42.57 -12.47
C ALA A 291 45.48 41.49 -13.49
N VAL A 292 46.60 41.68 -14.19
CA VAL A 292 47.16 40.69 -15.13
C VAL A 292 47.59 39.42 -14.37
N THR A 293 48.21 39.61 -13.21
CA THR A 293 48.61 38.51 -12.31
C THR A 293 47.41 37.74 -11.78
N LEU A 294 46.31 38.41 -11.47
CA LEU A 294 45.06 37.77 -11.07
C LEU A 294 44.46 36.93 -12.22
N LEU A 295 44.50 37.42 -13.47
CA LEU A 295 44.06 36.63 -14.64
C LEU A 295 44.89 35.35 -14.81
N LYS A 296 46.23 35.46 -14.70
CA LYS A 296 47.16 34.31 -14.72
C LYS A 296 46.82 33.32 -13.61
N THR A 297 46.62 33.80 -12.40
CA THR A 297 46.28 32.97 -11.23
C THR A 297 44.93 32.26 -11.41
N ILE A 298 43.89 32.92 -11.95
CA ILE A 298 42.59 32.28 -12.25
C ILE A 298 42.76 31.16 -13.29
N ALA A 299 43.53 31.41 -14.35
CA ALA A 299 43.82 30.39 -15.37
C ALA A 299 44.58 29.18 -14.78
N GLU A 300 45.55 29.43 -13.90
CA GLU A 300 46.28 28.39 -13.18
C GLU A 300 45.37 27.54 -12.28
N VAL A 301 44.49 28.19 -11.50
CA VAL A 301 43.53 27.48 -10.63
C VAL A 301 42.55 26.63 -11.45
N ARG A 302 42.07 27.13 -12.60
CA ARG A 302 41.23 26.35 -13.53
C ARG A 302 41.97 25.15 -14.15
N ASN A 303 43.29 25.27 -14.29
CA ASN A 303 44.17 24.21 -14.75
C ASN A 303 44.51 23.16 -13.67
N ALA A 304 44.22 23.41 -12.39
CA ALA A 304 44.37 22.39 -11.35
C ALA A 304 43.46 21.17 -11.61
N ARG A 305 43.88 19.96 -11.20
CA ARG A 305 43.11 18.72 -11.44
C ARG A 305 41.79 18.71 -10.65
N PRO A 306 40.64 18.42 -11.29
CA PRO A 306 39.38 18.20 -10.58
C PRO A 306 39.24 16.77 -10.05
N ARG A 307 38.31 16.57 -9.09
CA ARG A 307 37.93 15.25 -8.54
C ARG A 307 37.14 14.36 -9.53
N ARG A 308 36.39 14.98 -10.45
CA ARG A 308 35.61 14.33 -11.52
C ARG A 308 35.52 15.24 -12.75
N GLY A 309 35.66 14.66 -13.95
CA GLY A 309 35.58 15.38 -15.22
C GLY A 309 36.91 15.97 -15.70
N PRO A 310 36.93 16.59 -16.89
CA PRO A 310 38.17 17.04 -17.55
C PRO A 310 38.78 18.33 -16.96
N PHE A 311 38.02 19.17 -16.26
CA PHE A 311 38.56 20.40 -15.65
C PHE A 311 37.72 20.85 -14.45
N LYS A 312 38.33 21.67 -13.59
CA LYS A 312 37.64 22.25 -12.42
C LYS A 312 36.64 23.28 -12.92
N ARG A 313 35.36 22.92 -12.94
CA ARG A 313 34.28 23.82 -13.38
C ARG A 313 33.96 24.81 -12.27
N ASP A 314 34.37 26.06 -12.42
CA ASP A 314 33.85 27.18 -11.64
C ASP A 314 32.79 27.96 -12.45
N PRO A 315 31.87 28.67 -11.77
CA PRO A 315 30.78 29.33 -12.46
C PRO A 315 31.10 30.78 -12.87
N LEU A 316 32.36 31.25 -12.78
CA LEU A 316 32.73 32.65 -13.00
C LEU A 316 32.98 32.94 -14.49
N LEU A 317 32.35 33.97 -15.03
CA LEU A 317 32.75 34.57 -16.31
C LEU A 317 33.64 35.78 -16.00
N VAL A 318 34.81 35.88 -16.61
CA VAL A 318 35.72 37.04 -16.44
C VAL A 318 35.81 37.77 -17.76
N VAL A 319 35.62 39.09 -17.71
CA VAL A 319 35.82 40.00 -18.84
C VAL A 319 36.83 41.04 -18.40
N ALA A 320 38.03 40.93 -18.96
CA ALA A 320 39.13 41.85 -18.73
C ALA A 320 39.28 42.81 -19.90
N ALA A 321 39.66 44.06 -19.63
CA ALA A 321 39.97 45.05 -20.65
C ALA A 321 41.26 45.81 -20.32
N GLY A 322 42.10 46.04 -21.33
CA GLY A 322 43.35 46.78 -21.19
C GLY A 322 44.16 46.88 -22.49
N PRO A 323 45.25 47.67 -22.49
CA PRO A 323 46.09 47.88 -23.69
C PRO A 323 47.06 46.73 -23.98
N GLN A 324 47.30 45.84 -23.01
CA GLN A 324 48.25 44.72 -23.14
C GLN A 324 47.79 43.69 -24.18
N SER A 325 48.75 43.10 -24.89
CA SER A 325 48.48 41.97 -25.80
C SER A 325 48.10 40.73 -24.99
N ALA A 326 47.26 39.88 -25.59
CA ALA A 326 46.93 38.58 -25.02
C ALA A 326 48.16 37.66 -24.88
N THR A 327 49.17 37.84 -25.74
CA THR A 327 50.44 37.08 -25.71
C THR A 327 51.32 37.45 -24.52
N ASP A 328 51.25 38.71 -24.05
CA ASP A 328 51.94 39.17 -22.84
C ASP A 328 51.38 38.51 -21.57
N ILE A 329 50.11 38.09 -21.63
CA ILE A 329 49.39 37.46 -20.52
C ILE A 329 49.61 35.93 -20.55
N ASP A 330 49.47 35.28 -21.69
CA ASP A 330 49.81 33.86 -21.85
C ASP A 330 50.43 33.65 -23.25
N PRO A 331 51.72 33.31 -23.34
CA PRO A 331 52.44 33.20 -24.62
C PRO A 331 51.93 32.09 -25.54
N ARG A 332 51.02 31.24 -25.04
CA ARG A 332 50.38 30.15 -25.81
C ARG A 332 49.09 30.58 -26.52
N VAL A 333 48.64 31.81 -26.26
CA VAL A 333 47.45 32.42 -26.86
C VAL A 333 47.86 33.14 -28.15
N PRO A 334 47.11 33.00 -29.27
CA PRO A 334 47.32 33.86 -30.43
C PRO A 334 46.97 35.32 -30.08
N ASP A 335 47.72 36.28 -30.60
CA ASP A 335 47.54 37.72 -30.27
C ASP A 335 46.09 38.20 -30.54
N VAL A 336 45.46 37.67 -31.59
CA VAL A 336 44.08 37.98 -31.99
C VAL A 336 43.32 36.69 -32.29
N ALA A 337 42.08 36.54 -31.80
CA ALA A 337 41.18 35.50 -32.29
C ALA A 337 40.79 35.83 -33.74
N GLN A 338 40.93 34.87 -34.67
CA GLN A 338 40.66 35.09 -36.10
C GLN A 338 39.34 35.84 -36.32
N ALA A 339 39.36 36.87 -37.18
CA ALA A 339 38.25 37.77 -37.43
C ALA A 339 36.99 37.01 -37.93
N GLY A 340 36.07 36.75 -37.01
CA GLY A 340 34.79 36.05 -37.21
C GLY A 340 33.78 36.47 -36.15
N SER A 341 32.60 35.85 -36.09
CA SER A 341 31.62 36.17 -35.04
C SER A 341 32.16 35.75 -33.66
N PRO A 342 31.79 36.44 -32.56
CA PRO A 342 32.20 36.06 -31.20
C PRO A 342 31.84 34.61 -30.84
N GLU A 343 30.75 34.09 -31.42
CA GLU A 343 30.34 32.69 -31.32
C GLU A 343 31.34 31.71 -31.94
N THR A 344 31.87 31.99 -33.14
CA THR A 344 32.84 31.11 -33.81
C THR A 344 34.17 31.09 -33.05
N ALA A 345 34.63 32.26 -32.60
CA ALA A 345 35.83 32.37 -31.77
C ALA A 345 35.71 31.54 -30.48
N TYR A 346 34.54 31.53 -29.86
CA TYR A 346 34.25 30.69 -28.70
C TYR A 346 34.21 29.19 -29.02
N GLU A 347 33.57 28.78 -30.12
CA GLU A 347 33.50 27.36 -30.49
C GLU A 347 34.89 26.79 -30.84
N ASP A 348 35.75 27.56 -31.50
CA ASP A 348 37.13 27.18 -31.80
C ASP A 348 38.01 27.15 -30.56
N TRP A 349 37.88 28.14 -29.68
CA TRP A 349 38.51 28.12 -28.36
C TRP A 349 38.10 26.89 -27.55
N ARG A 350 36.81 26.54 -27.52
CA ARG A 350 36.31 25.36 -26.80
C ARG A 350 36.88 24.07 -27.35
N ARG A 351 36.95 23.94 -28.68
CA ARG A 351 37.55 22.78 -29.35
C ARG A 351 39.03 22.64 -28.98
N ASN A 352 39.78 23.74 -29.06
CA ASN A 352 41.19 23.78 -28.67
C ASN A 352 41.40 23.46 -27.18
N LEU A 353 40.49 23.89 -26.29
CA LEU A 353 40.53 23.59 -24.87
C LEU A 353 40.34 22.09 -24.60
N GLU A 354 39.44 21.43 -25.32
CA GLU A 354 39.18 19.99 -25.23
C GLU A 354 40.32 19.16 -25.85
N GLU A 355 40.86 19.54 -27.00
CA GLU A 355 41.98 18.85 -27.65
C GLU A 355 43.28 18.94 -26.82
N ARG A 356 43.55 20.10 -26.23
CA ARG A 356 44.73 20.30 -25.36
C ARG A 356 44.57 19.67 -23.96
N TYR A 357 43.40 19.10 -23.64
CA TYR A 357 43.16 18.39 -22.37
C TYR A 357 44.18 17.26 -22.14
N ALA A 358 44.46 16.45 -23.16
CA ALA A 358 45.41 15.34 -23.07
C ALA A 358 46.86 15.82 -22.84
N LYS A 359 47.21 16.99 -23.39
CA LYS A 359 48.58 17.57 -23.36
C LYS A 359 48.86 18.44 -22.13
N ARG A 360 47.87 18.70 -21.26
CA ARG A 360 47.97 19.54 -20.04
C ARG A 360 48.32 21.02 -20.28
N GLU A 361 48.24 21.50 -21.52
CA GLU A 361 48.55 22.88 -21.93
C GLU A 361 47.27 23.67 -22.26
N ARG A 362 46.34 23.69 -21.32
CA ARG A 362 45.04 24.36 -21.49
C ARG A 362 45.17 25.86 -21.34
N VAL A 363 44.58 26.58 -22.30
CA VAL A 363 44.62 28.04 -22.41
C VAL A 363 43.20 28.57 -22.22
N TRP A 364 42.95 29.26 -21.11
CA TRP A 364 41.61 29.75 -20.74
C TRP A 364 41.28 31.14 -21.28
N LEU A 365 42.29 31.85 -21.81
CA LEU A 365 42.16 33.19 -22.36
C LEU A 365 41.53 33.14 -23.76
N LEU A 366 40.54 33.98 -23.99
CA LEU A 366 39.90 34.21 -25.28
C LEU A 366 40.06 35.69 -25.64
N PRO A 367 41.02 36.05 -26.52
CA PRO A 367 41.30 37.43 -26.86
C PRO A 367 40.32 37.97 -27.91
N PHE A 368 39.93 39.22 -27.74
CA PHE A 368 39.17 40.00 -28.71
C PHE A 368 39.84 41.36 -28.90
N GLU A 369 40.02 41.75 -30.15
CA GLU A 369 40.29 43.14 -30.52
C GLU A 369 38.97 43.77 -30.98
N LEU A 370 38.66 44.97 -30.48
CA LEU A 370 37.49 45.71 -30.91
C LEU A 370 37.69 46.13 -32.38
N PRO A 371 36.94 45.59 -33.35
CA PRO A 371 37.14 45.92 -34.76
C PRO A 371 36.46 47.24 -35.11
N GLU A 372 37.07 48.02 -36.00
CA GLU A 372 36.43 49.20 -36.61
C GLU A 372 35.37 48.82 -37.67
N ALA A 373 35.31 47.56 -38.13
CA ALA A 373 34.30 47.07 -39.07
C ALA A 373 33.92 45.59 -38.84
N SER A 374 32.62 45.28 -38.92
CA SER A 374 32.04 43.97 -38.60
C SER A 374 32.24 42.94 -39.73
N PRO A 375 32.74 41.72 -39.48
CA PRO A 375 32.78 40.65 -40.48
C PRO A 375 31.38 40.06 -40.76
N ALA A 376 31.15 39.56 -41.98
CA ALA A 376 29.86 39.05 -42.41
C ALA A 376 29.44 37.75 -41.66
N PRO A 377 28.16 37.60 -41.26
CA PRO A 377 27.69 36.42 -40.53
C PRO A 377 27.69 35.16 -41.39
N THR A 378 28.11 34.02 -40.82
CA THR A 378 28.24 32.75 -41.55
C THR A 378 26.92 31.97 -41.63
N ILE A 379 26.83 30.99 -42.53
CA ILE A 379 25.62 30.17 -42.75
C ILE A 379 25.17 29.42 -41.48
N HIS A 380 26.11 29.07 -40.59
CA HIS A 380 25.81 28.40 -39.32
C HIS A 380 24.95 29.25 -38.36
N ASP A 381 25.01 30.58 -38.46
CA ASP A 381 24.24 31.50 -37.61
C ASP A 381 22.74 31.54 -37.97
N ARG A 382 22.37 31.18 -39.20
CA ARG A 382 20.98 31.18 -39.68
C ARG A 382 20.18 29.94 -39.27
N VAL A 383 20.82 28.78 -39.09
CA VAL A 383 20.13 27.49 -38.85
C VAL A 383 19.69 27.31 -37.39
N ARG A 384 20.31 27.99 -36.42
CA ARG A 384 20.03 27.79 -34.98
C ARG A 384 18.92 28.67 -34.39
N ARG A 385 18.28 29.56 -35.16
CA ARG A 385 17.18 30.44 -34.67
C ARG A 385 15.78 29.80 -34.66
N THR A 386 15.63 28.55 -35.12
CA THR A 386 14.36 27.81 -35.03
C THR A 386 14.22 27.11 -33.67
N ARG A 387 13.21 27.52 -32.88
CA ARG A 387 12.94 26.97 -31.54
C ARG A 387 12.39 25.53 -31.66
N PRO A 388 12.81 24.56 -30.83
CA PRO A 388 12.18 23.24 -30.79
C PRO A 388 10.82 23.29 -30.07
N PRO A 389 9.89 22.34 -30.34
CA PRO A 389 8.54 22.36 -29.79
C PRO A 389 8.53 22.15 -28.27
N LEU A 390 7.51 22.71 -27.60
CA LEU A 390 7.28 22.54 -26.17
C LEU A 390 7.10 21.04 -25.82
N ARG A 391 8.05 20.46 -25.07
CA ARG A 391 7.88 19.14 -24.45
C ARG A 391 7.22 19.28 -23.08
N ILE A 392 6.07 18.64 -22.92
CA ILE A 392 5.28 18.54 -21.67
C ILE A 392 6.14 17.81 -20.60
N PRO A 393 6.23 18.32 -19.36
CA PRO A 393 7.10 17.76 -18.33
C PRO A 393 6.60 16.39 -17.83
N TRP A 394 7.51 15.43 -17.65
CA TRP A 394 7.26 14.07 -17.14
C TRP A 394 6.54 13.98 -15.78
N THR A 395 6.45 15.07 -15.02
CA THR A 395 5.64 15.13 -13.78
C THR A 395 4.14 14.98 -14.06
N SER A 396 3.68 15.34 -15.26
CA SER A 396 2.32 15.04 -15.71
C SER A 396 2.13 13.52 -15.88
N PHE A 397 3.13 12.80 -16.40
CA PHE A 397 3.06 11.34 -16.56
C PHE A 397 3.11 10.58 -15.24
N ALA A 398 3.84 11.04 -14.22
CA ALA A 398 3.86 10.36 -12.91
C ALA A 398 2.55 10.51 -12.13
N ALA A 399 1.93 11.71 -12.16
CA ALA A 399 0.61 11.92 -11.58
C ALA A 399 -0.48 11.15 -12.34
N ILE A 400 -0.39 11.14 -13.68
CA ILE A 400 -1.27 10.32 -14.52
C ILE A 400 -1.05 8.83 -14.25
N ALA A 401 0.19 8.35 -14.11
CA ALA A 401 0.48 6.94 -13.82
C ALA A 401 -0.01 6.51 -12.43
N ALA A 402 0.13 7.36 -11.39
CA ALA A 402 -0.43 7.08 -10.07
C ALA A 402 -1.97 7.10 -10.09
N LEU A 403 -2.57 8.02 -10.83
CA LEU A 403 -4.02 8.08 -11.02
C LEU A 403 -4.52 6.85 -11.79
N VAL A 404 -3.84 6.45 -12.87
CA VAL A 404 -4.15 5.22 -13.64
C VAL A 404 -3.95 3.97 -12.78
N ALA A 405 -2.89 3.90 -11.97
CA ALA A 405 -2.68 2.80 -11.04
C ALA A 405 -3.80 2.73 -9.99
N GLY A 406 -4.25 3.87 -9.47
CA GLY A 406 -5.43 3.93 -8.59
C GLY A 406 -6.73 3.52 -9.29
N LEU A 407 -6.95 4.00 -10.52
CA LEU A 407 -8.11 3.64 -11.36
C LEU A 407 -8.16 2.16 -11.73
N ILE A 408 -7.02 1.44 -11.67
CA ILE A 408 -6.97 -0.01 -11.94
C ILE A 408 -6.98 -0.79 -10.62
N ALA A 409 -6.15 -0.43 -9.65
CA ALA A 409 -6.00 -1.17 -8.40
C ALA A 409 -7.28 -1.14 -7.55
N VAL A 410 -8.02 -0.02 -7.51
CA VAL A 410 -9.27 0.06 -6.74
C VAL A 410 -10.35 -0.87 -7.33
N PRO A 411 -10.65 -0.86 -8.64
CA PRO A 411 -11.56 -1.84 -9.22
C PRO A 411 -11.09 -3.28 -9.11
N VAL A 412 -9.80 -3.57 -9.29
CA VAL A 412 -9.27 -4.94 -9.19
C VAL A 412 -9.41 -5.45 -7.75
N THR A 413 -8.98 -4.67 -6.75
CA THR A 413 -9.17 -5.06 -5.35
C THR A 413 -10.65 -5.15 -4.97
N SER A 414 -11.48 -4.22 -5.43
CA SER A 414 -12.92 -4.30 -5.19
C SER A 414 -13.54 -5.54 -5.83
N TYR A 415 -13.10 -5.94 -7.03
CA TYR A 415 -13.53 -7.15 -7.69
C TYR A 415 -13.16 -8.41 -6.89
N GLU A 416 -11.91 -8.52 -6.43
CA GLU A 416 -11.42 -9.65 -5.62
C GLU A 416 -12.13 -9.76 -4.26
N PHE A 417 -12.45 -8.63 -3.62
CA PHE A 417 -13.14 -8.61 -2.32
C PHE A 417 -14.66 -8.45 -2.43
N CYS A 418 -15.23 -8.66 -3.62
CA CYS A 418 -16.67 -8.56 -3.87
C CYS A 418 -17.32 -7.22 -3.46
N ARG A 419 -16.58 -6.13 -3.55
CA ARG A 419 -17.04 -4.78 -3.21
C ARG A 419 -17.45 -3.99 -4.46
N PRO A 420 -18.25 -2.92 -4.32
CA PRO A 420 -18.51 -2.00 -5.42
C PRO A 420 -17.20 -1.47 -6.02
N LEU A 421 -17.14 -1.29 -7.35
CA LEU A 421 -15.93 -0.94 -8.12
C LEU A 421 -15.13 0.26 -7.60
N TRP A 422 -15.77 1.16 -6.86
CA TRP A 422 -15.17 2.38 -6.31
C TRP A 422 -15.14 2.43 -4.79
N SER A 423 -15.25 1.27 -4.13
CA SER A 423 -15.13 1.20 -2.67
C SER A 423 -13.68 1.50 -2.23
N PRO A 424 -13.45 2.41 -1.28
CA PRO A 424 -12.10 2.67 -0.79
C PRO A 424 -11.60 1.45 0.00
N SER A 425 -10.56 0.79 -0.50
CA SER A 425 -9.89 -0.34 0.16
C SER A 425 -9.18 0.05 1.48
N VAL A 426 -9.02 1.35 1.71
CA VAL A 426 -8.46 1.93 2.93
C VAL A 426 -9.53 2.81 3.57
N ALA A 427 -10.36 2.22 4.44
CA ALA A 427 -11.29 3.00 5.24
C ALA A 427 -10.48 3.91 6.17
N LEU A 428 -10.31 5.18 5.77
CA LEU A 428 -9.74 6.24 6.60
C LEU A 428 -10.77 6.80 7.60
N TRP A 429 -12.03 6.35 7.53
CA TRP A 429 -13.18 6.49 8.45
C TRP A 429 -14.49 6.32 7.64
N PRO A 430 -15.60 5.81 8.21
CA PRO A 430 -15.85 5.43 9.61
C PRO A 430 -15.58 3.93 9.90
N PRO A 431 -15.64 3.49 11.18
CA PRO A 431 -15.55 2.09 11.57
C PRO A 431 -16.91 1.40 11.32
N GLY A 432 -17.19 1.03 10.08
CA GLY A 432 -18.21 0.03 9.77
C GLY A 432 -17.59 -1.37 9.75
N ILE A 433 -18.40 -2.41 9.92
CA ILE A 433 -17.96 -3.79 9.62
C ILE A 433 -17.55 -3.79 8.15
N ARG A 434 -16.32 -4.24 7.88
CA ARG A 434 -15.89 -4.42 6.50
C ARG A 434 -16.56 -5.68 6.00
N ASP A 435 -17.22 -5.61 4.85
CA ASP A 435 -17.54 -6.83 4.09
C ASP A 435 -16.21 -7.53 3.80
N ASP A 436 -15.96 -8.59 4.54
CA ASP A 436 -14.74 -9.40 4.45
C ASP A 436 -15.11 -10.63 3.65
N LEU A 437 -15.35 -10.35 2.38
CA LEU A 437 -15.71 -11.30 1.35
C LEU A 437 -14.52 -11.52 0.44
N ARG A 438 -14.36 -12.75 -0.06
CA ARG A 438 -13.37 -13.14 -1.05
C ARG A 438 -14.09 -13.76 -2.24
N ARG A 439 -13.65 -13.39 -3.45
CA ARG A 439 -14.16 -13.98 -4.68
C ARG A 439 -13.58 -15.37 -4.86
N GLU A 440 -14.44 -16.34 -5.10
CA GLU A 440 -14.10 -17.72 -5.38
C GLU A 440 -14.87 -18.20 -6.62
N GLN A 441 -14.37 -19.25 -7.28
CA GLN A 441 -15.06 -19.82 -8.44
C GLN A 441 -15.94 -21.00 -8.04
N LEU A 442 -17.14 -21.06 -8.62
CA LEU A 442 -18.00 -22.24 -8.59
C LEU A 442 -17.45 -23.30 -9.56
N PRO A 443 -17.79 -24.59 -9.35
CA PRO A 443 -17.38 -25.67 -10.26
C PRO A 443 -17.77 -25.46 -11.73
N HIS A 444 -18.83 -24.69 -12.00
CA HIS A 444 -19.35 -24.41 -13.33
C HIS A 444 -18.73 -23.15 -13.98
N GLY A 445 -17.79 -22.49 -13.31
CA GLY A 445 -17.04 -21.33 -13.83
C GLY A 445 -17.60 -19.95 -13.46
N ASP A 446 -18.77 -19.89 -12.82
CA ASP A 446 -19.33 -18.64 -12.28
C ASP A 446 -18.63 -18.23 -10.98
N ASP A 447 -18.58 -16.93 -10.68
CA ASP A 447 -17.98 -16.41 -9.44
C ASP A 447 -19.00 -16.39 -8.27
N GLN A 448 -18.50 -16.63 -7.06
CA GLN A 448 -19.22 -16.50 -5.79
C GLN A 448 -18.40 -15.66 -4.79
N CYS A 449 -19.07 -15.11 -3.77
CA CYS A 449 -18.45 -14.28 -2.74
C CYS A 449 -18.57 -14.95 -1.37
N VAL A 450 -17.45 -15.40 -0.83
CA VAL A 450 -17.35 -16.21 0.40
C VAL A 450 -16.84 -15.34 1.55
N GLY A 451 -17.38 -15.51 2.75
CA GLY A 451 -16.96 -14.74 3.94
C GLY A 451 -18.14 -14.06 4.64
N LEU A 452 -17.86 -12.99 5.39
CA LEU A 452 -18.84 -12.28 6.22
C LEU A 452 -19.30 -10.97 5.56
N ALA A 453 -20.61 -10.75 5.52
CA ALA A 453 -21.23 -9.51 5.04
C ALA A 453 -22.03 -8.82 6.15
N ASP A 454 -21.94 -7.49 6.21
CA ASP A 454 -22.76 -6.63 7.11
C ASP A 454 -24.14 -6.30 6.50
N GLY A 455 -24.32 -6.65 5.22
CA GLY A 455 -25.58 -6.50 4.52
C GLY A 455 -25.90 -7.73 3.67
N ILE A 456 -26.67 -7.49 2.60
CA ILE A 456 -27.03 -8.53 1.63
C ILE A 456 -25.75 -8.98 0.90
N PRO A 457 -25.37 -10.27 0.98
CA PRO A 457 -24.19 -10.77 0.27
C PRO A 457 -24.34 -10.57 -1.24
N PRO A 458 -23.27 -10.13 -1.95
CA PRO A 458 -23.27 -10.01 -3.39
C PRO A 458 -23.20 -11.38 -4.09
N LEU A 459 -23.52 -11.40 -5.40
CA LEU A 459 -23.51 -12.61 -6.24
C LEU A 459 -24.39 -13.77 -5.69
N VAL A 460 -25.54 -13.40 -5.14
CA VAL A 460 -26.59 -14.35 -4.70
C VAL A 460 -27.72 -14.43 -5.72
N SER A 461 -28.49 -15.53 -5.67
CA SER A 461 -29.66 -15.70 -6.54
C SER A 461 -30.75 -14.70 -6.19
N ARG A 462 -31.44 -14.16 -7.21
CA ARG A 462 -32.60 -13.27 -7.05
C ARG A 462 -33.77 -13.92 -6.33
N GLU A 463 -33.83 -15.25 -6.30
CA GLU A 463 -34.85 -15.97 -5.51
C GLU A 463 -34.69 -15.76 -4.00
N LEU A 464 -33.53 -15.23 -3.55
CA LEU A 464 -33.25 -14.93 -2.16
C LEU A 464 -33.55 -13.46 -1.79
N ASP A 465 -33.88 -12.60 -2.76
CA ASP A 465 -34.05 -11.16 -2.55
C ASP A 465 -35.12 -10.87 -1.46
N GLN A 466 -36.29 -11.52 -1.55
CA GLN A 466 -37.40 -11.28 -0.62
C GLN A 466 -37.03 -11.54 0.86
N PRO A 467 -36.52 -12.73 1.26
CA PRO A 467 -36.13 -12.94 2.65
C PRO A 467 -34.91 -12.10 3.07
N LEU A 468 -33.96 -11.82 2.16
CA LEU A 468 -32.80 -10.95 2.46
C LEU A 468 -33.22 -9.50 2.74
N ASP A 469 -34.19 -8.97 1.99
CA ASP A 469 -34.76 -7.64 2.20
C ASP A 469 -35.47 -7.55 3.56
N GLU A 470 -36.21 -8.59 3.96
CA GLU A 470 -36.85 -8.64 5.29
C GLU A 470 -35.80 -8.70 6.41
N ILE A 471 -34.72 -9.48 6.27
CA ILE A 471 -33.60 -9.50 7.24
C ILE A 471 -32.95 -8.13 7.35
N ALA A 472 -32.62 -7.47 6.22
CA ALA A 472 -32.01 -6.15 6.22
C ALA A 472 -32.91 -5.10 6.92
N LYS A 473 -34.22 -5.16 6.66
CA LYS A 473 -35.22 -4.33 7.32
C LYS A 473 -35.31 -4.59 8.84
N TYR A 474 -35.14 -5.83 9.29
CA TYR A 474 -35.17 -6.18 10.72
C TYR A 474 -33.84 -5.87 11.41
N ASN A 475 -32.70 -6.00 10.73
CA ASN A 475 -31.40 -5.51 11.22
C ASN A 475 -31.46 -4.01 11.55
N ALA A 476 -31.97 -3.20 10.61
CA ALA A 476 -32.10 -1.76 10.82
C ALA A 476 -32.99 -1.39 12.02
N LYS A 477 -33.97 -2.25 12.37
CA LYS A 477 -34.79 -2.07 13.57
C LYS A 477 -34.07 -2.53 14.83
N ALA A 478 -33.40 -3.68 14.80
CA ALA A 478 -32.63 -4.19 15.93
C ALA A 478 -31.50 -3.23 16.33
N GLU A 479 -30.81 -2.65 15.35
CA GLU A 479 -29.73 -1.67 15.57
C GLU A 479 -30.18 -0.38 16.26
N SER A 480 -31.48 -0.07 16.25
CA SER A 480 -32.00 1.08 17.00
C SER A 480 -31.99 0.88 18.52
N ASP A 481 -31.81 -0.37 18.96
CA ASP A 481 -31.66 -0.77 20.35
C ASP A 481 -30.15 -0.96 20.67
N PRO A 482 -29.57 -0.26 21.65
CA PRO A 482 -28.16 -0.41 22.01
C PRO A 482 -27.79 -1.78 22.58
N ASP A 483 -28.78 -2.51 23.11
CA ASP A 483 -28.64 -3.80 23.79
C ASP A 483 -28.94 -4.99 22.85
N HIS A 484 -29.01 -4.74 21.53
CA HIS A 484 -29.20 -5.80 20.54
C HIS A 484 -28.09 -6.86 20.58
N LEU A 485 -28.48 -8.08 20.23
CA LEU A 485 -27.59 -9.23 20.11
C LEU A 485 -27.18 -9.42 18.65
N THR A 486 -25.89 -9.43 18.35
CA THR A 486 -25.40 -9.80 17.01
C THR A 486 -25.26 -11.32 16.90
N VAL A 487 -25.98 -11.93 15.97
CA VAL A 487 -25.91 -13.36 15.63
C VAL A 487 -25.50 -13.47 14.17
N VAL A 488 -24.62 -14.42 13.84
CA VAL A 488 -24.25 -14.66 12.44
C VAL A 488 -25.04 -15.84 11.89
N HIS A 489 -25.69 -15.68 10.75
CA HIS A 489 -26.22 -16.80 9.97
C HIS A 489 -25.18 -17.27 8.95
N LEU A 490 -24.58 -18.44 9.20
CA LEU A 490 -23.59 -19.05 8.32
C LEU A 490 -24.27 -20.13 7.48
N THR A 491 -24.38 -19.90 6.17
CA THR A 491 -24.97 -20.86 5.22
C THR A 491 -24.36 -20.70 3.82
N MET A 492 -24.86 -21.47 2.85
CA MET A 492 -24.47 -21.42 1.45
C MET A 492 -25.37 -20.44 0.66
N PHE A 493 -25.03 -19.15 0.68
CA PHE A 493 -25.74 -18.12 -0.10
C PHE A 493 -25.50 -18.23 -1.61
N SER A 494 -24.45 -18.92 -2.02
CA SER A 494 -24.13 -19.25 -3.42
C SER A 494 -24.14 -20.76 -3.64
N PRO A 495 -25.29 -21.45 -3.54
CA PRO A 495 -25.34 -22.92 -3.47
C PRO A 495 -25.04 -23.61 -4.81
N GLY A 496 -25.06 -22.89 -5.92
CA GLY A 496 -24.66 -23.38 -7.25
C GLY A 496 -25.66 -24.32 -7.96
N THR A 497 -26.80 -24.62 -7.34
CA THR A 497 -27.87 -25.46 -7.92
C THR A 497 -29.25 -24.93 -7.57
N ASP A 498 -30.26 -25.17 -8.41
CA ASP A 498 -31.64 -24.74 -8.15
C ASP A 498 -32.20 -25.35 -6.86
N GLN A 499 -31.90 -26.62 -6.58
CA GLN A 499 -32.30 -27.28 -5.33
C GLN A 499 -31.65 -26.62 -4.11
N GLY A 500 -30.38 -26.24 -4.21
CA GLY A 500 -29.68 -25.53 -3.16
C GLY A 500 -30.25 -24.12 -2.95
N VAL A 501 -30.58 -23.38 -4.02
CA VAL A 501 -31.21 -22.04 -3.92
C VAL A 501 -32.55 -22.13 -3.18
N ARG A 502 -33.38 -23.12 -3.50
CA ARG A 502 -34.65 -23.36 -2.78
C ARG A 502 -34.42 -23.65 -1.30
N ALA A 503 -33.48 -24.52 -0.97
CA ALA A 503 -33.14 -24.84 0.42
C ALA A 503 -32.66 -23.60 1.19
N THR A 504 -31.73 -22.81 0.63
CA THR A 504 -31.24 -21.57 1.23
C THR A 504 -32.37 -20.55 1.40
N ARG A 505 -33.31 -20.46 0.45
CA ARG A 505 -34.48 -19.57 0.57
C ARG A 505 -35.34 -19.94 1.79
N GLU A 506 -35.63 -21.22 1.99
CA GLU A 506 -36.44 -21.66 3.14
C GLU A 506 -35.70 -21.46 4.48
N GLU A 507 -34.38 -21.68 4.53
CA GLU A 507 -33.56 -21.31 5.69
C GLU A 507 -33.69 -19.81 6.04
N LEU A 508 -33.56 -18.94 5.03
CA LEU A 508 -33.65 -17.49 5.21
C LEU A 508 -35.06 -17.03 5.59
N ARG A 509 -36.11 -17.69 5.08
CA ARG A 509 -37.49 -17.42 5.51
C ARG A 509 -37.69 -17.77 6.99
N GLY A 510 -37.20 -18.93 7.41
CA GLY A 510 -37.25 -19.37 8.81
C GLY A 510 -36.55 -18.41 9.76
N ILE A 511 -35.30 -18.04 9.44
CA ILE A 511 -34.53 -17.14 10.29
C ILE A 511 -35.08 -15.71 10.32
N ALA A 512 -35.63 -15.22 9.21
CA ALA A 512 -36.26 -13.90 9.14
C ALA A 512 -37.51 -13.83 10.03
N ILE A 513 -38.31 -14.91 10.07
CA ILE A 513 -39.47 -15.01 10.99
C ILE A 513 -38.99 -14.99 12.44
N ALA A 514 -38.00 -15.80 12.80
CA ALA A 514 -37.46 -15.82 14.16
C ALA A 514 -36.88 -14.46 14.56
N GLN A 515 -36.17 -13.79 13.65
CA GLN A 515 -35.62 -12.46 13.87
C GLN A 515 -36.74 -11.43 14.11
N ARG A 516 -37.79 -11.43 13.28
CA ARG A 516 -38.94 -10.53 13.44
C ARG A 516 -39.56 -10.65 14.83
N GLU A 517 -39.66 -11.86 15.36
CA GLU A 517 -40.24 -12.12 16.68
C GLU A 517 -39.35 -11.66 17.84
N THR A 518 -38.06 -11.39 17.59
CA THR A 518 -37.18 -10.76 18.59
C THR A 518 -37.40 -9.26 18.72
N LEU A 519 -38.03 -8.62 17.73
CA LEU A 519 -38.21 -7.17 17.71
C LEU A 519 -39.22 -6.74 18.79
N GLY A 520 -38.79 -5.84 19.68
CA GLY A 520 -39.61 -5.35 20.79
C GLY A 520 -39.56 -6.24 22.03
N LEU A 521 -38.71 -7.27 22.05
CA LEU A 521 -38.29 -7.96 23.26
C LEU A 521 -37.04 -7.28 23.85
N ASP A 522 -36.65 -7.69 25.07
CA ASP A 522 -35.49 -7.14 25.79
C ASP A 522 -34.14 -7.37 25.06
N VAL A 523 -34.12 -8.24 24.03
CA VAL A 523 -32.90 -8.64 23.30
C VAL A 523 -33.21 -8.81 21.81
N PRO A 524 -33.35 -7.71 21.05
CA PRO A 524 -33.57 -7.81 19.62
C PRO A 524 -32.31 -8.37 18.94
N VAL A 525 -32.50 -9.18 17.90
CA VAL A 525 -31.40 -9.81 17.16
C VAL A 525 -31.08 -9.05 15.89
N ARG A 526 -29.81 -8.67 15.73
CA ARG A 526 -29.18 -8.27 14.47
C ARG A 526 -28.51 -9.49 13.85
N LEU A 527 -28.81 -9.77 12.58
CA LEU A 527 -28.23 -10.87 11.83
C LEU A 527 -27.11 -10.39 10.90
N LEU A 528 -25.91 -10.91 11.07
CA LEU A 528 -24.87 -10.84 10.03
C LEU A 528 -24.95 -12.08 9.14
N LEU A 529 -24.59 -11.95 7.87
CA LEU A 529 -24.74 -13.03 6.89
C LEU A 529 -23.37 -13.52 6.45
N ALA A 530 -23.09 -14.81 6.65
CA ALA A 530 -21.83 -15.43 6.28
C ALA A 530 -22.02 -16.50 5.21
N ASN A 531 -21.38 -16.32 4.05
CA ASN A 531 -21.42 -17.27 2.94
C ASN A 531 -20.26 -18.25 3.01
N ALA A 532 -20.59 -19.53 3.24
CA ALA A 532 -19.65 -20.65 3.24
C ALA A 532 -19.42 -21.25 1.83
N GLY A 533 -20.01 -20.64 0.80
CA GLY A 533 -19.93 -21.08 -0.59
C GLY A 533 -20.71 -22.36 -0.89
N ALA A 534 -20.72 -22.76 -2.17
CA ALA A 534 -21.41 -23.97 -2.61
C ALA A 534 -20.97 -25.20 -1.82
N ARG A 535 -21.94 -26.03 -1.41
CA ARG A 535 -21.72 -27.25 -0.60
C ARG A 535 -20.94 -27.01 0.70
N MET A 536 -20.99 -25.79 1.25
CA MET A 536 -20.26 -25.40 2.48
C MET A 536 -18.73 -25.60 2.38
N GLN A 537 -18.18 -25.62 1.16
CA GLN A 537 -16.77 -25.96 0.93
C GLN A 537 -15.76 -24.93 1.48
N PHE A 538 -16.23 -23.77 1.92
CA PHE A 538 -15.44 -22.71 2.53
C PHE A 538 -16.01 -22.28 3.90
N ALA A 539 -16.68 -23.18 4.61
CA ALA A 539 -17.24 -22.90 5.93
C ALA A 539 -16.17 -22.50 6.96
N ASP A 540 -14.98 -23.09 6.87
CA ASP A 540 -13.80 -22.76 7.65
C ASP A 540 -13.33 -21.32 7.38
N VAL A 541 -13.22 -20.92 6.11
CA VAL A 541 -12.88 -19.54 5.72
C VAL A 541 -13.91 -18.54 6.25
N ALA A 542 -15.20 -18.85 6.12
CA ALA A 542 -16.26 -18.00 6.66
C ALA A 542 -16.19 -17.89 8.20
N ALA A 543 -15.83 -18.97 8.89
CA ALA A 543 -15.62 -18.96 10.34
C ALA A 543 -14.40 -18.12 10.76
N GLU A 544 -13.32 -18.14 10.00
CA GLU A 544 -12.16 -17.26 10.23
C GLU A 544 -12.56 -15.78 10.13
N GLU A 545 -13.32 -15.39 9.10
CA GLU A 545 -13.77 -14.01 8.94
C GLU A 545 -14.72 -13.55 10.07
N ILE A 546 -15.53 -14.47 10.62
CA ILE A 546 -16.36 -14.25 11.81
C ILE A 546 -15.49 -13.99 13.05
N VAL A 547 -14.48 -14.83 13.28
CA VAL A 547 -13.53 -14.66 14.39
C VAL A 547 -12.77 -13.35 14.27
N ASP A 548 -12.31 -13.01 13.06
CA ASP A 548 -11.62 -11.76 12.80
C ASP A 548 -12.53 -10.55 13.04
N ALA A 549 -13.83 -10.63 12.69
CA ALA A 549 -14.80 -9.60 13.01
C ALA A 549 -14.96 -9.41 14.53
N LYS A 550 -15.05 -10.51 15.30
CA LYS A 550 -15.05 -10.46 16.77
C LYS A 550 -13.78 -9.80 17.31
N HIS A 551 -12.60 -10.16 16.80
CA HIS A 551 -11.33 -9.54 17.22
C HIS A 551 -11.21 -8.05 16.88
N ARG A 552 -11.91 -7.58 15.83
CA ARG A 552 -12.02 -6.16 15.50
C ARG A 552 -13.04 -5.39 16.36
N GLY A 553 -13.76 -6.07 17.25
CA GLY A 553 -14.67 -5.48 18.22
C GLY A 553 -16.15 -5.71 17.94
N GLU A 554 -16.52 -6.52 16.95
CA GLU A 554 -17.92 -6.89 16.74
C GLU A 554 -18.43 -7.80 17.86
N ARG A 555 -19.62 -7.51 18.41
CA ARG A 555 -20.19 -8.24 19.56
C ARG A 555 -20.96 -9.49 19.12
N ILE A 556 -20.25 -10.44 18.50
CA ILE A 556 -20.85 -11.68 18.00
C ILE A 556 -21.14 -12.63 19.16
N ALA A 557 -22.42 -12.88 19.43
CA ALA A 557 -22.86 -13.74 20.52
C ALA A 557 -22.92 -15.22 20.15
N ALA A 558 -23.34 -15.50 18.90
CA ALA A 558 -23.49 -16.86 18.40
C ALA A 558 -23.49 -16.93 16.87
N VAL A 559 -23.34 -18.15 16.37
CA VAL A 559 -23.49 -18.50 14.96
C VAL A 559 -24.64 -19.50 14.83
N VAL A 560 -25.53 -19.31 13.86
CA VAL A 560 -26.62 -20.26 13.54
C VAL A 560 -26.57 -20.67 12.08
N GLY A 561 -27.13 -21.82 11.76
CA GLY A 561 -27.18 -22.34 10.39
C GLY A 561 -26.28 -23.56 10.25
N LEU A 562 -25.15 -23.44 9.57
CA LEU A 562 -24.23 -24.53 9.29
C LEU A 562 -24.88 -25.66 8.47
N GLY A 563 -25.69 -25.34 7.47
CA GLY A 563 -26.69 -26.24 6.88
C GLY A 563 -26.25 -27.58 6.24
N LEU A 564 -24.97 -27.95 6.24
CA LEU A 564 -24.48 -29.27 5.79
C LEU A 564 -23.36 -29.79 6.70
N SER A 565 -23.42 -31.08 7.06
CA SER A 565 -22.34 -31.76 7.79
C SER A 565 -21.22 -32.21 6.85
N THR A 566 -20.24 -31.34 6.65
CA THR A 566 -19.03 -31.60 5.86
C THR A 566 -17.78 -31.50 6.74
N HIS A 567 -16.64 -31.95 6.22
CA HIS A 567 -15.35 -31.75 6.89
C HIS A 567 -15.05 -30.26 7.15
N THR A 568 -15.36 -29.39 6.20
CA THR A 568 -15.14 -27.93 6.36
C THR A 568 -16.08 -27.32 7.39
N THR A 569 -17.32 -27.83 7.53
CA THR A 569 -18.23 -27.43 8.61
C THR A 569 -17.71 -27.86 9.99
N ILE A 570 -17.11 -29.05 10.10
CA ILE A 570 -16.42 -29.46 11.33
C ILE A 570 -15.30 -28.47 11.68
N GLU A 571 -14.47 -28.08 10.72
CA GLU A 571 -13.43 -27.09 11.00
C GLU A 571 -13.96 -25.72 11.36
N ALA A 572 -15.04 -25.27 10.71
CA ALA A 572 -15.75 -24.06 11.10
C ALA A 572 -16.19 -24.12 12.58
N VAL A 573 -16.77 -25.24 13.01
CA VAL A 573 -17.17 -25.49 14.40
C VAL A 573 -15.98 -25.45 15.36
N ARG A 574 -14.83 -26.03 14.98
CA ARG A 574 -13.60 -25.96 15.80
C ARG A 574 -13.06 -24.54 15.90
N ILE A 575 -13.03 -23.80 14.79
CA ILE A 575 -12.57 -22.40 14.74
C ILE A 575 -13.42 -21.54 15.68
N LEU A 576 -14.75 -21.59 15.54
CA LEU A 576 -15.69 -20.85 16.38
C LEU A 576 -15.59 -21.26 17.86
N GLY A 577 -15.48 -22.57 18.12
CA GLY A 577 -15.38 -23.13 19.47
C GLY A 577 -14.13 -22.70 20.23
N ARG A 578 -12.98 -22.59 19.55
CA ARG A 578 -11.72 -22.10 20.15
C ARG A 578 -11.84 -20.67 20.67
N GLU A 579 -12.69 -19.87 20.04
CA GLU A 579 -12.98 -18.49 20.45
C GLU A 579 -14.19 -18.37 21.39
N GLY A 580 -14.73 -19.50 21.86
CA GLY A 580 -15.89 -19.55 22.74
C GLY A 580 -17.17 -19.01 22.10
N ILE A 581 -17.27 -19.02 20.76
CA ILE A 581 -18.49 -18.62 20.05
C ILE A 581 -19.40 -19.84 19.98
N ALA A 582 -20.56 -19.76 20.63
CA ALA A 582 -21.57 -20.80 20.54
C ALA A 582 -22.10 -20.91 19.11
N SER A 583 -22.23 -22.13 18.60
CA SER A 583 -22.79 -22.38 17.27
C SER A 583 -23.97 -23.36 17.32
N VAL A 584 -25.04 -23.06 16.57
CA VAL A 584 -26.25 -23.89 16.54
C VAL A 584 -26.52 -24.34 15.11
N GLY A 585 -26.35 -25.63 14.87
CA GLY A 585 -26.62 -26.28 13.60
C GLY A 585 -28.12 -26.46 13.36
N SER A 586 -28.64 -25.96 12.23
CA SER A 586 -30.06 -26.08 11.89
C SER A 586 -30.39 -27.49 11.36
N ALA A 587 -29.80 -27.87 10.23
CA ALA A 587 -30.09 -29.12 9.51
C ALA A 587 -28.94 -30.15 9.54
N THR A 588 -27.92 -29.92 10.35
CA THR A 588 -26.78 -30.82 10.56
C THR A 588 -27.11 -31.90 11.57
N THR A 589 -26.72 -33.13 11.25
CA THR A 589 -27.06 -34.35 12.00
C THR A 589 -25.82 -35.20 12.36
N ALA A 590 -24.62 -34.79 11.92
CA ALA A 590 -23.40 -35.57 12.13
C ALA A 590 -22.89 -35.43 13.56
N GLU A 591 -22.64 -36.57 14.21
CA GLU A 591 -22.10 -36.66 15.55
C GLU A 591 -20.72 -36.00 15.65
N GLY A 592 -19.93 -36.09 14.58
CA GLY A 592 -18.61 -35.48 14.49
C GLY A 592 -18.61 -33.96 14.73
N LEU A 593 -19.73 -33.26 14.51
CA LEU A 593 -19.85 -31.82 14.79
C LEU A 593 -19.95 -31.53 16.28
N ALA A 594 -20.79 -32.27 17.02
CA ALA A 594 -20.89 -32.15 18.49
C ALA A 594 -19.60 -32.55 19.19
N GLN A 595 -18.90 -33.56 18.66
CA GLN A 595 -17.58 -33.98 19.17
C GLN A 595 -16.47 -32.96 18.89
N ALA A 596 -16.63 -32.13 17.85
CA ALA A 596 -15.61 -31.15 17.46
C ALA A 596 -15.51 -29.96 18.42
N SER A 597 -16.61 -29.60 19.11
CA SER A 597 -16.62 -28.48 20.05
C SER A 597 -17.79 -28.59 21.04
N GLN A 598 -17.49 -28.41 22.33
CA GLN A 598 -18.50 -28.30 23.39
C GLN A 598 -19.46 -27.10 23.23
N PHE A 599 -19.10 -26.14 22.37
CA PHE A 599 -19.88 -24.93 22.09
C PHE A 599 -20.82 -25.09 20.90
N TYR A 600 -20.83 -26.24 20.22
CA TYR A 600 -21.73 -26.52 19.12
C TYR A 600 -22.95 -27.32 19.57
N TYR A 601 -24.14 -26.93 19.14
CA TYR A 601 -25.41 -27.58 19.47
C TYR A 601 -26.19 -27.90 18.20
N GLN A 602 -26.94 -29.01 18.22
CA GLN A 602 -27.82 -29.39 17.11
C GLN A 602 -29.27 -29.02 17.42
N VAL A 603 -30.01 -28.57 16.41
CA VAL A 603 -31.49 -28.53 16.45
C VAL A 603 -32.04 -29.84 15.94
N SER A 604 -31.44 -30.39 14.89
CA SER A 604 -31.85 -31.65 14.29
C SER A 604 -31.50 -32.86 15.15
N PRO A 605 -32.19 -34.00 14.97
CA PRO A 605 -31.72 -35.28 15.52
C PRO A 605 -30.39 -35.69 14.87
N ASP A 606 -29.58 -36.46 15.58
CA ASP A 606 -28.32 -37.00 15.05
C ASP A 606 -28.54 -38.21 14.11
N ASN A 607 -27.48 -38.63 13.41
CA ASN A 607 -27.55 -39.75 12.47
C ASN A 607 -27.91 -41.06 13.18
N ASN A 608 -27.44 -41.26 14.41
CA ASN A 608 -27.79 -42.44 15.22
C ASN A 608 -29.29 -42.51 15.47
N ARG A 609 -29.94 -41.41 15.86
CA ARG A 609 -31.39 -41.36 16.02
C ARG A 609 -32.12 -41.62 14.71
N GLN A 610 -31.62 -41.09 13.59
CA GLN A 610 -32.17 -41.40 12.26
C GLN A 610 -32.07 -42.90 11.93
N ALA A 611 -30.90 -43.50 12.13
CA ALA A 611 -30.64 -44.91 11.87
C ALA A 611 -31.49 -45.82 12.76
N GLN A 612 -31.64 -45.49 14.05
CA GLN A 612 -32.49 -46.24 14.98
C GLN A 612 -33.96 -46.20 14.56
N PHE A 613 -34.46 -45.01 14.21
CA PHE A 613 -35.83 -44.83 13.74
C PHE A 613 -36.08 -45.62 12.44
N ALA A 614 -35.16 -45.50 11.47
CA ALA A 614 -35.23 -46.19 10.19
C ALA A 614 -35.15 -47.72 10.34
N ALA A 615 -34.26 -48.23 11.20
CA ALA A 615 -34.08 -49.67 11.41
C ALA A 615 -35.30 -50.31 12.10
N ARG A 616 -35.89 -49.62 13.10
CA ARG A 616 -37.16 -50.05 13.71
C ARG A 616 -38.26 -50.12 12.67
N HIS A 617 -38.44 -49.07 11.87
CA HIS A 617 -39.45 -49.04 10.82
C HIS A 617 -39.22 -50.14 9.75
N ALA A 618 -37.98 -50.33 9.32
CA ALA A 618 -37.61 -51.37 8.38
C ALA A 618 -37.99 -52.78 8.89
N LYS A 619 -37.74 -53.06 10.17
CA LYS A 619 -38.09 -54.34 10.80
C LYS A 619 -39.59 -54.50 11.00
N ASP A 620 -40.21 -53.52 11.65
CA ASP A 620 -41.54 -53.69 12.24
C ASP A 620 -42.66 -53.40 11.24
N GLN A 621 -42.46 -52.46 10.32
CA GLN A 621 -43.46 -52.02 9.35
C GLN A 621 -43.19 -52.54 7.93
N LEU A 622 -41.93 -52.55 7.51
CA LEU A 622 -41.55 -53.07 6.18
C LEU A 622 -41.23 -54.57 6.20
N HIS A 623 -41.16 -55.20 7.38
CA HIS A 623 -40.81 -56.61 7.55
C HIS A 623 -39.51 -57.01 6.83
N ALA A 624 -38.56 -56.08 6.75
CA ALA A 624 -37.29 -56.27 6.08
C ALA A 624 -36.48 -57.36 6.79
N ARG A 625 -35.88 -58.25 5.99
CA ARG A 625 -34.92 -59.27 6.44
C ARG A 625 -33.52 -58.97 5.96
N ARG A 626 -33.40 -58.22 4.87
CA ARG A 626 -32.14 -57.89 4.21
C ARG A 626 -32.14 -56.43 3.78
N ALA A 627 -30.97 -55.81 3.76
CA ALA A 627 -30.81 -54.43 3.30
C ALA A 627 -29.54 -54.26 2.45
N ARG A 628 -29.62 -53.39 1.44
CA ARG A 628 -28.46 -52.86 0.71
C ARG A 628 -28.32 -51.38 1.01
N ILE A 629 -27.15 -50.96 1.48
CA ILE A 629 -26.90 -49.56 1.84
C ILE A 629 -26.08 -48.89 0.73
N TYR A 630 -26.55 -47.76 0.24
CA TYR A 630 -25.82 -46.92 -0.70
C TYR A 630 -25.56 -45.54 -0.09
N HIS A 631 -24.33 -45.06 -0.20
CA HIS A 631 -23.89 -43.80 0.41
C HIS A 631 -22.88 -43.05 -0.48
N SER A 632 -22.57 -41.80 -0.13
CA SER A 632 -21.49 -41.05 -0.77
C SER A 632 -20.13 -41.58 -0.32
N ALA A 633 -19.25 -41.93 -1.27
CA ALA A 633 -17.86 -42.29 -0.95
C ALA A 633 -16.94 -41.06 -0.84
N ASP A 634 -17.45 -39.84 -1.04
CA ASP A 634 -16.67 -38.60 -0.89
C ASP A 634 -16.21 -38.45 0.56
N PRO A 635 -14.89 -38.47 0.85
CA PRO A 635 -14.38 -38.35 2.22
C PRO A 635 -14.69 -37.00 2.87
N LYS A 636 -15.14 -36.01 2.10
CA LYS A 636 -15.56 -34.70 2.63
C LYS A 636 -17.02 -34.70 3.12
N ASP A 637 -17.81 -35.72 2.77
CA ASP A 637 -19.22 -35.86 3.12
C ASP A 637 -19.41 -36.70 4.38
N ILE A 638 -19.16 -36.06 5.52
CA ILE A 638 -19.18 -36.73 6.84
C ILE A 638 -20.58 -37.21 7.19
N TYR A 639 -21.62 -36.43 6.86
CA TYR A 639 -23.02 -36.84 6.99
C TYR A 639 -23.27 -38.24 6.43
N SER A 640 -22.97 -38.43 5.14
CA SER A 640 -23.35 -39.66 4.44
C SER A 640 -22.56 -40.86 4.95
N ALA A 641 -21.28 -40.66 5.26
CA ALA A 641 -20.41 -41.70 5.80
C ALA A 641 -20.85 -42.16 7.20
N GLU A 642 -21.08 -41.22 8.12
CA GLU A 642 -21.51 -41.52 9.50
C GLU A 642 -22.91 -42.14 9.51
N LEU A 643 -23.85 -41.61 8.73
CA LEU A 643 -25.21 -42.17 8.65
C LEU A 643 -25.23 -43.58 8.04
N ALA A 644 -24.42 -43.85 7.00
CA ALA A 644 -24.32 -45.20 6.44
C ALA A 644 -23.77 -46.21 7.45
N GLN A 645 -22.83 -45.78 8.30
CA GLN A 645 -22.29 -46.61 9.38
C GLN A 645 -23.32 -46.84 10.50
N ALA A 646 -23.99 -45.79 10.96
CA ALA A 646 -25.05 -45.89 11.96
C ALA A 646 -26.19 -46.80 11.47
N MET A 647 -26.60 -46.64 10.21
CA MET A 647 -27.64 -47.46 9.58
C MET A 647 -27.25 -48.93 9.50
N GLU A 648 -26.01 -49.25 9.13
CA GLU A 648 -25.49 -50.61 9.12
C GLU A 648 -25.55 -51.26 10.51
N GLN A 649 -25.13 -50.51 11.53
CA GLN A 649 -25.15 -50.96 12.91
C GLN A 649 -26.59 -51.20 13.40
N GLU A 650 -27.49 -50.24 13.20
CA GLU A 650 -28.85 -50.33 13.72
C GLU A 650 -29.72 -51.34 12.98
N LEU A 651 -29.53 -51.52 11.67
CA LEU A 651 -30.16 -52.62 10.92
C LEU A 651 -29.69 -53.97 11.43
N THR A 652 -28.39 -54.11 11.70
CA THR A 652 -27.83 -55.34 12.28
C THR A 652 -28.40 -55.61 13.68
N ASN A 653 -28.49 -54.58 14.52
CA ASN A 653 -29.14 -54.66 15.85
C ASN A 653 -30.62 -55.06 15.74
N ALA A 654 -31.32 -54.54 14.73
CA ALA A 654 -32.70 -54.89 14.42
C ALA A 654 -32.86 -56.29 13.80
N GLN A 655 -31.77 -57.03 13.56
CA GLN A 655 -31.74 -58.35 12.91
C GLN A 655 -32.09 -58.32 11.42
N VAL A 656 -31.84 -57.20 10.75
CA VAL A 656 -31.91 -57.04 9.30
C VAL A 656 -30.50 -57.22 8.73
N HIS A 657 -30.29 -58.24 7.90
CA HIS A 657 -28.96 -58.55 7.39
C HIS A 657 -28.53 -57.58 6.28
N VAL A 658 -27.49 -56.78 6.52
CA VAL A 658 -26.87 -55.92 5.51
C VAL A 658 -26.04 -56.78 4.55
N VAL A 659 -26.49 -56.88 3.30
CA VAL A 659 -25.85 -57.75 2.29
C VAL A 659 -24.87 -57.02 1.38
N GLU A 660 -24.99 -55.71 1.33
CA GLU A 660 -24.13 -54.84 0.53
C GLU A 660 -24.12 -53.45 1.18
N LYS A 661 -22.94 -52.83 1.23
CA LYS A 661 -22.74 -51.44 1.61
C LYS A 661 -21.74 -50.85 0.63
N GLU A 662 -22.22 -50.01 -0.29
CA GLU A 662 -21.41 -49.52 -1.41
C GLU A 662 -21.48 -47.99 -1.52
N GLY A 663 -20.35 -47.40 -1.84
CA GLY A 663 -20.19 -45.96 -1.97
C GLY A 663 -20.16 -45.50 -3.42
N TYR A 664 -20.92 -44.46 -3.78
CA TYR A 664 -20.83 -43.83 -5.10
C TYR A 664 -19.79 -42.69 -5.12
N ARG A 665 -19.16 -42.49 -6.27
CA ARG A 665 -18.28 -41.35 -6.52
C ARG A 665 -19.07 -40.09 -6.90
N VAL A 666 -18.71 -38.97 -6.29
CA VAL A 666 -19.29 -37.63 -6.58
C VAL A 666 -18.53 -36.91 -7.70
N THR A 667 -17.27 -37.28 -7.93
CA THR A 667 -16.43 -36.71 -9.01
C THR A 667 -15.91 -37.83 -9.92
N ALA A 668 -15.52 -37.49 -11.14
CA ALA A 668 -15.05 -38.46 -12.13
C ALA A 668 -13.85 -39.30 -11.62
N ASP A 669 -12.94 -38.65 -10.89
CA ASP A 669 -11.74 -39.28 -10.33
C ASP A 669 -11.88 -39.61 -8.83
N GLY A 670 -13.08 -39.44 -8.27
CA GLY A 670 -13.38 -39.72 -6.87
C GLY A 670 -13.47 -41.22 -6.55
N PRO A 671 -13.35 -41.60 -5.27
CA PRO A 671 -13.53 -42.97 -4.82
C PRO A 671 -14.98 -43.44 -5.00
N GLY A 672 -15.19 -44.74 -5.15
CA GLY A 672 -16.52 -45.35 -5.32
C GLY A 672 -16.89 -45.62 -6.78
N GLU A 673 -18.04 -46.24 -6.97
CA GLU A 673 -18.59 -46.57 -8.29
C GLU A 673 -19.49 -45.43 -8.81
N ARG A 674 -19.79 -45.38 -10.11
CA ARG A 674 -20.78 -44.45 -10.65
C ARG A 674 -22.14 -44.67 -10.01
N VAL A 675 -22.79 -43.59 -9.59
CA VAL A 675 -24.12 -43.65 -8.97
C VAL A 675 -25.15 -44.37 -9.85
N HIS A 676 -25.15 -44.13 -11.16
CA HIS A 676 -25.96 -44.89 -12.13
C HIS A 676 -25.76 -46.41 -12.04
N GLN A 677 -24.51 -46.87 -11.90
CA GLN A 677 -24.19 -48.29 -11.87
C GLN A 677 -24.62 -48.92 -10.54
N LEU A 678 -24.49 -48.20 -9.43
CA LEU A 678 -25.05 -48.65 -8.15
C LEU A 678 -26.57 -48.74 -8.19
N GLY A 679 -27.24 -47.78 -8.84
CA GLY A 679 -28.68 -47.85 -9.09
C GLY A 679 -29.09 -49.11 -9.85
N ARG A 680 -28.31 -49.50 -10.88
CA ARG A 680 -28.52 -50.77 -11.60
C ARG A 680 -28.35 -51.98 -10.70
N ASN A 681 -27.37 -51.97 -9.80
CA ASN A 681 -27.11 -53.07 -8.87
C ASN A 681 -28.21 -53.20 -7.81
N ALA A 682 -28.68 -52.06 -7.28
CA ALA A 682 -29.75 -51.98 -6.28
C ALA A 682 -31.05 -52.64 -6.74
N CYS A 683 -31.27 -52.73 -8.06
CA CYS A 683 -32.38 -53.47 -8.65
C CYS A 683 -32.47 -54.94 -8.19
N GLN A 684 -31.36 -55.58 -7.83
CA GLN A 684 -31.35 -56.96 -7.36
C GLN A 684 -32.27 -57.20 -6.15
N ALA A 685 -32.50 -56.17 -5.33
CA ALA A 685 -33.42 -56.25 -4.19
C ALA A 685 -34.87 -56.62 -4.61
N THR A 686 -35.28 -56.30 -5.84
CA THR A 686 -36.60 -56.71 -6.39
C THR A 686 -36.79 -58.21 -6.53
N GLN A 687 -35.68 -58.97 -6.58
CA GLN A 687 -35.69 -60.41 -6.82
C GLN A 687 -35.68 -61.22 -5.51
N VAL A 688 -35.58 -60.54 -4.36
CA VAL A 688 -35.45 -61.18 -3.05
C VAL A 688 -36.53 -60.64 -2.13
N ASP A 689 -37.38 -61.54 -1.65
CA ASP A 689 -38.44 -61.20 -0.71
C ASP A 689 -37.87 -60.65 0.62
N GLY A 690 -38.43 -59.54 1.09
CA GLY A 690 -37.98 -58.84 2.30
C GLY A 690 -36.62 -58.15 2.19
N GLU A 691 -36.07 -57.93 0.98
CA GLU A 691 -34.87 -57.12 0.77
C GLU A 691 -35.23 -55.68 0.42
N ILE A 692 -34.71 -54.73 1.19
CA ILE A 692 -34.92 -53.29 0.99
C ILE A 692 -33.63 -52.60 0.52
N VAL A 693 -33.80 -51.46 -0.15
CA VAL A 693 -32.70 -50.55 -0.48
C VAL A 693 -32.71 -49.40 0.50
N VAL A 694 -31.56 -49.14 1.10
CA VAL A 694 -31.36 -48.03 2.03
C VAL A 694 -30.42 -47.02 1.40
N TYR A 695 -30.88 -45.78 1.23
CA TYR A 695 -30.11 -44.72 0.59
C TYR A 695 -29.78 -43.63 1.62
N THR A 696 -28.49 -43.50 1.93
CA THR A 696 -27.95 -42.52 2.90
C THR A 696 -27.08 -41.45 2.21
N GLY A 697 -27.23 -41.33 0.89
CA GLY A 697 -26.54 -40.33 0.07
C GLY A 697 -27.28 -38.99 0.00
N ARG A 698 -26.75 -38.12 -0.88
CA ARG A 698 -27.28 -36.78 -1.12
C ARG A 698 -28.36 -36.76 -2.20
N ALA A 699 -29.23 -35.76 -2.16
CA ALA A 699 -30.36 -35.61 -3.08
C ALA A 699 -29.93 -35.39 -4.54
N GLU A 700 -28.79 -34.73 -4.75
CA GLU A 700 -28.26 -34.38 -6.06
C GLU A 700 -27.98 -35.63 -6.92
N GLU A 701 -27.55 -36.72 -6.28
CA GLU A 701 -27.16 -37.97 -6.94
C GLU A 701 -28.31 -38.99 -6.99
N PHE A 702 -29.36 -38.77 -6.20
CA PHE A 702 -30.46 -39.72 -6.05
C PHE A 702 -31.25 -39.93 -7.36
N GLU A 703 -31.36 -38.89 -8.20
CA GLU A 703 -32.05 -39.05 -9.49
C GLU A 703 -31.29 -39.99 -10.43
N ASP A 704 -29.96 -39.84 -10.58
CA ASP A 704 -29.18 -40.74 -11.45
C ASP A 704 -29.12 -42.17 -10.87
N PHE A 705 -29.19 -42.31 -9.54
CA PHE A 705 -29.41 -43.60 -8.90
C PHE A 705 -30.73 -44.26 -9.35
N LEU A 706 -31.84 -43.50 -9.34
CA LEU A 706 -33.14 -43.99 -9.83
C LEU A 706 -33.15 -44.24 -11.34
N VAL A 707 -32.47 -43.42 -12.15
CA VAL A 707 -32.31 -43.66 -13.60
C VAL A 707 -31.60 -44.99 -13.83
N GLY A 708 -30.52 -45.25 -13.10
CA GLY A 708 -29.80 -46.51 -13.12
C GLY A 708 -30.70 -47.68 -12.75
N MET A 709 -31.45 -47.56 -11.65
CA MET A 709 -32.39 -48.59 -11.21
C MET A 709 -33.48 -48.86 -12.24
N ARG A 710 -34.10 -47.82 -12.80
CA ARG A 710 -35.12 -47.92 -13.85
C ARG A 710 -34.59 -48.65 -15.10
N SER A 711 -33.33 -48.42 -15.48
CA SER A 711 -32.71 -49.07 -16.64
C SER A 711 -32.62 -50.60 -16.49
N ARG A 712 -32.66 -51.12 -15.24
CA ARG A 712 -32.60 -52.54 -14.93
C ARG A 712 -33.95 -53.13 -14.53
N CYS A 713 -34.76 -52.43 -13.74
CA CYS A 713 -36.02 -52.96 -13.19
C CYS A 713 -37.28 -52.60 -13.99
N GLN A 714 -37.19 -51.77 -15.04
CA GLN A 714 -38.33 -51.39 -15.88
C GLN A 714 -39.56 -50.88 -15.06
N ASN A 715 -39.32 -49.93 -14.16
CA ASN A 715 -40.30 -49.35 -13.21
C ASN A 715 -40.77 -50.24 -12.05
N GLN A 716 -40.27 -51.46 -11.90
CA GLN A 716 -40.52 -52.26 -10.70
C GLN A 716 -39.48 -51.92 -9.63
N TYR A 717 -39.75 -50.92 -8.78
CA TYR A 717 -38.80 -50.51 -7.74
C TYR A 717 -38.91 -51.41 -6.49
N PRO A 718 -37.79 -51.75 -5.83
CA PRO A 718 -37.82 -52.34 -4.49
C PRO A 718 -38.34 -51.31 -3.48
N GLN A 719 -38.59 -51.73 -2.23
CA GLN A 719 -38.81 -50.77 -1.14
C GLN A 719 -37.52 -49.97 -0.93
N ILE A 720 -37.59 -48.65 -1.04
CA ILE A 720 -36.48 -47.73 -0.81
C ILE A 720 -36.78 -46.93 0.46
N LEU A 721 -35.91 -47.09 1.46
CA LEU A 721 -35.88 -46.26 2.65
C LEU A 721 -34.71 -45.28 2.55
N ALA A 722 -35.01 -43.99 2.41
CA ALA A 722 -34.01 -42.95 2.21
C ALA A 722 -33.84 -42.05 3.43
N ALA A 723 -32.63 -41.50 3.57
CA ALA A 723 -32.31 -40.50 4.57
C ALA A 723 -32.94 -39.13 4.28
N ASP A 724 -32.78 -38.20 5.21
CA ASP A 724 -33.44 -36.90 5.22
C ASP A 724 -33.13 -36.00 4.02
N ASP A 725 -31.90 -36.05 3.48
CA ASP A 725 -31.52 -35.16 2.37
C ASP A 725 -32.33 -35.46 1.09
N VAL A 726 -32.78 -36.70 0.88
CA VAL A 726 -33.61 -37.10 -0.29
C VAL A 726 -34.94 -36.36 -0.36
N SER A 727 -35.40 -35.78 0.75
CA SER A 727 -36.54 -34.85 0.75
C SER A 727 -36.41 -33.76 -0.33
N ARG A 728 -35.21 -33.21 -0.54
CA ARG A 728 -34.92 -32.18 -1.56
C ARG A 728 -35.13 -32.66 -2.99
N PHE A 729 -35.01 -33.97 -3.25
CA PHE A 729 -35.40 -34.55 -4.54
C PHE A 729 -36.92 -34.62 -4.67
N VAL A 730 -37.61 -35.16 -3.66
CA VAL A 730 -39.07 -35.34 -3.67
C VAL A 730 -39.80 -34.00 -3.83
N LEU A 731 -39.33 -32.95 -3.14
CA LEU A 731 -39.92 -31.61 -3.18
C LEU A 731 -39.80 -30.91 -4.54
N THR A 732 -38.94 -31.39 -5.44
CA THR A 732 -38.91 -30.87 -6.82
C THR A 732 -40.05 -31.41 -7.68
N GLY A 733 -40.83 -32.37 -7.18
CA GLY A 733 -41.83 -33.11 -7.94
C GLY A 733 -41.24 -34.16 -8.88
N ARG A 734 -39.91 -34.28 -8.98
CA ARG A 734 -39.24 -35.23 -9.89
C ARG A 734 -39.51 -36.70 -9.56
N SER A 735 -39.90 -37.03 -8.32
CA SER A 735 -40.35 -38.37 -7.96
C SER A 735 -41.53 -38.86 -8.82
N GLN A 736 -42.36 -37.94 -9.36
CA GLN A 736 -43.49 -38.27 -10.23
C GLN A 736 -43.06 -38.85 -11.58
N ASN A 737 -41.80 -38.66 -11.98
CA ASN A 737 -41.22 -39.25 -13.20
C ASN A 737 -40.91 -40.76 -13.08
N TYR A 738 -41.11 -41.33 -11.89
CA TYR A 738 -40.82 -42.71 -11.56
C TYR A 738 -42.10 -43.40 -11.09
N PRO A 739 -42.94 -43.89 -12.02
CA PRO A 739 -44.19 -44.57 -11.66
C PRO A 739 -43.89 -45.84 -10.85
N GLU A 740 -44.76 -46.18 -9.90
CA GLU A 740 -44.58 -47.33 -8.99
C GLU A 740 -43.35 -47.24 -8.06
N LEU A 741 -42.73 -46.06 -7.93
CA LEU A 741 -41.65 -45.83 -6.97
C LEU A 741 -42.16 -46.01 -5.53
N LYS A 742 -41.56 -46.98 -4.83
CA LYS A 742 -41.82 -47.28 -3.42
C LYS A 742 -40.77 -46.59 -2.56
N LEU A 743 -40.91 -45.28 -2.36
CA LEU A 743 -39.95 -44.45 -1.62
C LEU A 743 -40.56 -43.93 -0.32
N GLU A 744 -39.95 -44.33 0.79
CA GLU A 744 -40.14 -43.72 2.10
C GLU A 744 -38.85 -43.02 2.50
N TYR A 745 -38.95 -41.84 3.10
CA TYR A 745 -37.79 -41.03 3.44
C TYR A 745 -37.98 -40.32 4.77
N ILE A 746 -36.86 -40.16 5.49
CA ILE A 746 -36.83 -39.46 6.77
C ILE A 746 -37.05 -37.96 6.55
N MET A 747 -37.65 -37.28 7.52
CA MET A 747 -37.72 -35.83 7.59
C MET A 747 -37.38 -35.39 9.01
N LEU A 748 -36.52 -34.38 9.12
CA LEU A 748 -36.11 -33.82 10.41
C LEU A 748 -37.18 -32.86 10.98
N ALA A 749 -37.96 -32.25 10.09
CA ALA A 749 -39.11 -31.40 10.40
C ALA A 749 -40.04 -31.36 9.18
N SER A 750 -41.34 -31.15 9.37
CA SER A 750 -42.26 -30.91 8.24
C SER A 750 -43.57 -30.30 8.72
N SER A 751 -44.19 -29.46 7.88
CA SER A 751 -45.55 -28.99 8.12
C SER A 751 -46.60 -30.11 8.18
N ALA A 752 -46.28 -31.29 7.64
CA ALA A 752 -47.14 -32.47 7.73
C ALA A 752 -47.51 -32.85 9.18
N MET A 753 -46.67 -32.53 10.17
CA MET A 753 -46.96 -32.80 11.58
C MET A 753 -48.12 -31.97 12.13
N TRP A 754 -48.42 -30.83 11.52
CA TRP A 754 -49.52 -29.93 11.90
C TRP A 754 -50.81 -30.21 11.10
N GLY A 755 -50.76 -31.20 10.22
CA GLY A 755 -51.88 -31.70 9.42
C GLY A 755 -51.98 -31.12 8.02
N VAL A 756 -52.82 -31.75 7.19
CA VAL A 756 -53.00 -31.40 5.77
C VAL A 756 -53.80 -30.11 5.53
N ASN A 757 -54.50 -29.61 6.55
CA ASN A 757 -55.34 -28.40 6.43
C ASN A 757 -54.54 -27.16 6.87
N CYS A 758 -54.31 -26.26 5.92
CA CYS A 758 -53.51 -25.06 6.14
C CYS A 758 -54.13 -24.06 7.13
N GLU A 759 -55.46 -23.90 7.16
CA GLU A 759 -56.12 -23.02 8.13
C GLU A 759 -55.94 -23.52 9.55
N ARG A 760 -56.02 -24.84 9.75
CA ARG A 760 -55.78 -25.47 11.07
C ARG A 760 -54.32 -25.33 11.50
N THR A 761 -53.39 -25.58 10.58
CA THR A 761 -51.94 -25.42 10.81
C THR A 761 -51.62 -23.98 11.23
N ARG A 762 -52.15 -22.98 10.51
CA ARG A 762 -51.99 -21.57 10.86
C ARG A 762 -52.67 -21.21 12.19
N ALA A 763 -53.81 -21.82 12.52
CA ALA A 763 -54.45 -21.55 13.80
C ALA A 763 -53.63 -22.08 15.00
N GLN A 764 -52.87 -23.16 14.79
CA GLN A 764 -52.13 -23.87 15.84
C GLN A 764 -50.70 -23.35 16.07
N SER A 765 -50.07 -22.69 15.10
CA SER A 765 -48.69 -22.22 15.23
C SER A 765 -48.50 -20.80 14.68
N ASN A 766 -47.93 -19.93 15.52
CA ASN A 766 -47.64 -18.54 15.17
C ASN A 766 -46.61 -18.44 14.04
N PHE A 767 -45.65 -19.35 14.00
CA PHE A 767 -44.68 -19.43 12.91
C PHE A 767 -45.36 -19.51 11.54
N TYR A 768 -46.38 -20.36 11.36
CA TYR A 768 -47.08 -20.44 10.07
C TYR A 768 -47.93 -19.20 9.76
N LYS A 769 -48.43 -18.50 10.78
CA LYS A 769 -49.09 -17.19 10.57
C LYS A 769 -48.07 -16.18 10.05
N SER A 770 -46.93 -16.05 10.71
CA SER A 770 -45.86 -15.12 10.32
C SER A 770 -45.26 -15.47 8.96
N TYR A 771 -45.12 -16.76 8.66
CA TYR A 771 -44.71 -17.22 7.33
C TYR A 771 -45.71 -16.75 6.27
N GLU A 772 -47.01 -17.01 6.46
CA GLU A 772 -48.04 -16.61 5.50
C GLU A 772 -48.09 -15.09 5.31
N GLU A 773 -47.95 -14.33 6.40
CA GLU A 773 -47.93 -12.87 6.36
C GLU A 773 -46.74 -12.29 5.58
N LEU A 774 -45.56 -12.90 5.70
CA LEU A 774 -44.32 -12.37 5.11
C LEU A 774 -44.07 -12.89 3.68
N PHE A 775 -44.38 -14.17 3.44
CA PHE A 775 -43.95 -14.87 2.23
C PHE A 775 -45.13 -15.50 1.46
N GLY A 776 -46.28 -15.72 2.12
CA GLY A 776 -47.42 -16.43 1.56
C GLY A 776 -47.17 -17.93 1.36
N ARG A 777 -48.23 -18.69 1.05
CA ARG A 777 -48.17 -20.13 0.70
C ARG A 777 -47.44 -21.00 1.73
N ALA A 778 -47.58 -20.69 3.02
CA ALA A 778 -46.86 -21.34 4.10
C ALA A 778 -47.00 -22.87 4.08
N CYS A 779 -48.16 -23.40 3.69
CA CYS A 779 -48.42 -24.84 3.72
C CYS A 779 -48.03 -25.57 2.43
N ASP A 780 -47.89 -24.85 1.32
CA ASP A 780 -47.52 -25.42 0.02
C ASP A 780 -45.99 -25.47 -0.14
N GLU A 781 -45.28 -24.44 0.36
CA GLU A 781 -43.84 -24.30 0.19
C GLU A 781 -43.02 -24.81 1.39
N ASN A 782 -43.57 -24.77 2.61
CA ASN A 782 -42.85 -25.12 3.85
C ASN A 782 -43.04 -26.58 4.31
N ARG A 783 -43.11 -27.52 3.37
CA ARG A 783 -43.10 -28.96 3.68
C ARG A 783 -41.69 -29.52 3.89
N ASP A 784 -40.67 -28.77 3.46
CA ASP A 784 -39.27 -29.18 3.50
C ASP A 784 -38.63 -29.14 4.90
N GLY A 785 -39.27 -28.46 5.86
CA GLY A 785 -38.83 -28.38 7.24
C GLY A 785 -37.64 -27.46 7.50
N ARG A 786 -36.96 -26.94 6.47
CA ARG A 786 -35.73 -26.14 6.65
C ARG A 786 -36.00 -24.80 7.33
N ALA A 787 -37.12 -24.17 6.99
CA ALA A 787 -37.55 -22.96 7.66
C ALA A 787 -37.84 -23.20 9.16
N LEU A 788 -38.42 -24.35 9.51
CA LEU A 788 -38.71 -24.71 10.90
C LEU A 788 -37.41 -24.91 11.69
N LEU A 789 -36.47 -25.69 11.15
CA LEU A 789 -35.18 -25.95 11.79
C LEU A 789 -34.36 -24.68 12.01
N THR A 790 -34.37 -23.77 11.03
CA THR A 790 -33.60 -22.52 11.13
C THR A 790 -34.28 -21.50 12.06
N TYR A 791 -35.61 -21.47 12.09
CA TYR A 791 -36.38 -20.72 13.08
C TYR A 791 -36.06 -21.19 14.51
N ASP A 792 -36.05 -22.50 14.73
CA ASP A 792 -35.74 -23.10 16.02
C ASP A 792 -34.28 -22.86 16.45
N ALA A 793 -33.33 -22.87 15.51
CA ALA A 793 -31.93 -22.57 15.79
C ALA A 793 -31.74 -21.17 16.39
N LEU A 794 -32.41 -20.16 15.82
CA LEU A 794 -32.35 -18.81 16.38
C LEU A 794 -33.15 -18.70 17.69
N THR A 795 -34.23 -19.47 17.83
CA THR A 795 -35.02 -19.52 19.07
C THR A 795 -34.20 -20.07 20.24
N VAL A 796 -33.36 -21.09 20.01
CA VAL A 796 -32.41 -21.61 21.01
C VAL A 796 -31.40 -20.56 21.43
N VAL A 797 -30.77 -19.87 20.47
CA VAL A 797 -29.82 -18.78 20.74
C VAL A 797 -30.45 -17.67 21.57
N ARG A 798 -31.68 -17.27 21.20
CA ARG A 798 -32.46 -16.27 21.94
C ARG A 798 -32.73 -16.73 23.37
N GLN A 799 -33.19 -17.96 23.56
CA GLN A 799 -33.48 -18.48 24.90
C GLN A 799 -32.21 -18.53 25.75
N ALA A 800 -31.08 -18.97 25.19
CA ALA A 800 -29.81 -18.99 25.90
C ALA A 800 -29.36 -17.57 26.30
N ALA A 801 -29.51 -16.58 25.43
CA ALA A 801 -29.26 -15.19 25.77
C ALA A 801 -30.16 -14.69 26.91
N THR A 802 -31.46 -15.01 26.86
CA THR A 802 -32.42 -14.70 27.95
C THR A 802 -32.01 -15.35 29.27
N ASN A 803 -31.56 -16.60 29.26
CA ASN A 803 -31.10 -17.31 30.46
C ASN A 803 -29.87 -16.61 31.08
N VAL A 804 -28.92 -16.15 30.27
CA VAL A 804 -27.74 -15.41 30.75
C VAL A 804 -28.13 -14.05 31.31
N LEU A 805 -28.97 -13.30 30.60
CA LEU A 805 -29.39 -11.96 31.01
C LEU A 805 -30.21 -11.95 32.31
N ALA A 806 -30.99 -13.01 32.56
CA ALA A 806 -31.71 -13.18 33.82
C ALA A 806 -30.77 -13.28 35.04
N ARG A 807 -29.48 -13.62 34.84
CA ARG A 807 -28.47 -13.71 35.90
C ARG A 807 -27.66 -12.41 36.02
N ASP A 808 -26.94 -12.05 34.95
CA ASP A 808 -26.06 -10.88 34.90
C ASP A 808 -25.71 -10.53 33.45
N ALA A 809 -26.08 -9.33 33.00
CA ALA A 809 -25.77 -8.85 31.66
C ALA A 809 -24.26 -8.80 31.37
N ALA A 810 -23.41 -8.59 32.38
CA ALA A 810 -21.96 -8.58 32.21
C ALA A 810 -21.38 -9.98 31.88
N VAL A 811 -22.14 -11.06 32.11
CA VAL A 811 -21.75 -12.42 31.73
C VAL A 811 -21.91 -12.62 30.23
N LEU A 812 -22.95 -12.03 29.61
CA LEU A 812 -23.16 -12.09 28.15
C LEU A 812 -21.96 -11.50 27.40
N ASP A 813 -21.42 -10.38 27.88
CA ASP A 813 -20.24 -9.72 27.29
C ASP A 813 -18.94 -10.55 27.44
N LYS A 814 -18.80 -11.34 28.51
CA LYS A 814 -17.55 -12.05 28.84
C LYS A 814 -17.52 -13.52 28.41
N GLN A 815 -18.65 -14.21 28.56
CA GLN A 815 -18.79 -15.66 28.37
C GLN A 815 -19.72 -16.00 27.20
N GLY A 816 -20.35 -15.00 26.57
CA GLY A 816 -21.34 -15.22 25.53
C GLY A 816 -22.58 -15.92 26.07
N ILE A 817 -23.24 -16.71 25.21
CA ILE A 817 -24.48 -17.41 25.55
C ILE A 817 -24.27 -18.85 26.04
N ALA A 818 -23.03 -19.36 26.07
CA ALA A 818 -22.75 -20.78 26.33
C ALA A 818 -23.29 -21.26 27.68
N ALA A 819 -23.19 -20.44 28.73
CA ALA A 819 -23.76 -20.76 30.04
C ALA A 819 -25.29 -20.93 29.98
N GLY A 820 -25.97 -20.07 29.21
CA GLY A 820 -27.41 -20.16 29.02
C GLY A 820 -27.86 -21.35 28.17
N MET A 821 -27.00 -21.86 27.28
CA MET A 821 -27.27 -23.06 26.49
C MET A 821 -27.38 -24.31 27.37
N HIS A 822 -26.52 -24.45 28.38
CA HIS A 822 -26.59 -25.59 29.33
C HIS A 822 -27.88 -25.62 30.16
N GLU A 823 -28.59 -24.49 30.27
CA GLU A 823 -29.85 -24.39 30.99
C GLU A 823 -31.06 -24.82 30.16
N ILE A 824 -30.88 -25.06 28.85
CA ILE A 824 -31.92 -25.60 27.96
C ILE A 824 -31.99 -27.12 28.13
N SER A 825 -32.32 -27.56 29.33
CA SER A 825 -32.39 -28.98 29.69
C SER A 825 -33.55 -29.25 30.65
N GLY A 826 -34.23 -30.39 30.46
CA GLY A 826 -35.35 -30.84 31.27
C GLY A 826 -36.48 -29.81 31.32
N ARG A 827 -36.67 -29.15 32.48
CA ARG A 827 -37.74 -28.13 32.64
C ARG A 827 -37.45 -26.82 31.90
N GLY A 828 -36.21 -26.60 31.47
CA GLY A 828 -35.80 -25.46 30.66
C GLY A 828 -35.84 -25.72 29.15
N GLU A 829 -36.45 -26.83 28.70
CA GLU A 829 -36.56 -27.16 27.28
C GLU A 829 -37.24 -26.03 26.48
N VAL A 830 -36.82 -25.89 25.22
CA VAL A 830 -37.42 -24.93 24.29
C VAL A 830 -38.45 -25.65 23.43
N THR A 831 -39.70 -25.18 23.46
CA THR A 831 -40.74 -25.64 22.54
C THR A 831 -40.51 -25.04 21.16
N GLY A 832 -39.88 -25.81 20.28
CA GLY A 832 -39.64 -25.46 18.88
C GLY A 832 -40.80 -25.85 17.95
N VAL A 833 -40.86 -25.24 16.77
CA VAL A 833 -41.86 -25.56 15.74
C VAL A 833 -41.53 -26.87 15.03
N SER A 834 -40.26 -27.26 14.99
CA SER A 834 -39.83 -28.59 14.54
C SER A 834 -39.94 -29.65 15.64
N GLY A 835 -40.51 -29.34 16.81
CA GLY A 835 -40.55 -30.18 18.00
C GLY A 835 -39.65 -29.67 19.13
N ASP A 836 -39.76 -30.29 20.30
CA ASP A 836 -39.13 -29.79 21.53
C ASP A 836 -37.60 -29.98 21.51
N LEU A 837 -36.88 -29.07 22.17
CA LEU A 837 -35.42 -28.99 22.21
C LEU A 837 -34.96 -29.07 23.66
N ASP A 838 -34.45 -30.25 24.02
CA ASP A 838 -34.02 -30.60 25.38
C ASP A 838 -32.62 -31.22 25.33
N TYR A 839 -31.63 -30.56 25.92
CA TYR A 839 -30.23 -31.01 25.92
C TYR A 839 -29.85 -31.73 27.23
N SER A 840 -30.78 -32.49 27.80
CA SER A 840 -30.59 -33.18 29.09
C SER A 840 -29.82 -34.51 29.02
N ASP A 841 -29.40 -34.97 27.84
CA ASP A 841 -28.54 -36.16 27.71
C ASP A 841 -27.16 -35.89 28.34
N PRO A 842 -26.78 -36.57 29.44
CA PRO A 842 -25.47 -36.38 30.04
C PRO A 842 -24.33 -36.86 29.12
N ASP A 843 -24.59 -37.83 28.24
CA ASP A 843 -23.57 -38.38 27.33
C ASP A 843 -23.41 -37.49 26.08
N ASN A 844 -24.48 -36.78 25.68
CA ASN A 844 -24.49 -35.89 24.51
C ASN A 844 -25.22 -34.56 24.80
N PRO A 845 -24.71 -33.68 25.68
CA PRO A 845 -25.39 -32.45 26.13
C PRO A 845 -25.47 -31.35 25.06
N GLN A 846 -25.16 -31.67 23.81
CA GLN A 846 -25.23 -30.82 22.63
C GLN A 846 -26.29 -31.29 21.61
N ILE A 847 -26.86 -32.49 21.81
CA ILE A 847 -27.80 -33.13 20.91
C ILE A 847 -29.16 -33.22 21.62
N PRO A 848 -30.27 -32.80 21.00
CA PRO A 848 -31.55 -32.78 21.67
C PRO A 848 -32.10 -34.20 21.87
N VAL A 849 -32.46 -34.54 23.11
CA VAL A 849 -33.08 -35.82 23.45
C VAL A 849 -34.47 -35.91 22.87
N GLU A 850 -34.83 -37.11 22.42
CA GLU A 850 -36.18 -37.40 21.90
C GLU A 850 -36.67 -36.41 20.83
N LYS A 851 -35.76 -35.77 20.09
CA LYS A 851 -36.11 -34.78 19.07
C LYS A 851 -37.05 -35.36 18.01
N ALA A 852 -38.06 -34.59 17.60
CA ALA A 852 -39.02 -35.05 16.60
C ALA A 852 -38.33 -35.55 15.32
N ILE A 853 -38.82 -36.66 14.79
CA ILE A 853 -38.37 -37.27 13.54
C ILE A 853 -39.57 -37.89 12.83
N LEU A 854 -39.63 -37.71 11.51
CA LEU A 854 -40.78 -38.14 10.72
C LEU A 854 -40.35 -39.06 9.59
N LEU A 855 -41.27 -39.93 9.17
CA LEU A 855 -41.14 -40.72 7.97
C LEU A 855 -42.26 -40.35 7.01
N LEU A 856 -41.90 -39.91 5.81
CA LEU A 856 -42.87 -39.58 4.76
C LEU A 856 -42.76 -40.58 3.60
N ARG A 857 -43.86 -40.77 2.89
CA ARG A 857 -43.92 -41.57 1.66
C ARG A 857 -44.08 -40.66 0.46
N ALA A 858 -43.25 -40.86 -0.56
CA ALA A 858 -43.43 -40.19 -1.85
C ALA A 858 -44.69 -40.73 -2.52
N THR A 859 -45.53 -39.84 -3.04
CA THR A 859 -46.74 -40.20 -3.80
C THR A 859 -46.73 -39.53 -5.17
N SER A 860 -47.71 -39.85 -6.02
CA SER A 860 -47.94 -39.13 -7.27
C SER A 860 -48.38 -37.67 -7.07
N GLY A 861 -48.87 -37.34 -5.87
CA GLY A 861 -49.24 -35.99 -5.45
C GLY A 861 -48.28 -35.46 -4.39
N GLN A 862 -48.85 -34.90 -3.32
CA GLN A 862 -48.08 -34.44 -2.18
C GLN A 862 -47.62 -35.64 -1.33
N PRO A 863 -46.38 -35.63 -0.78
CA PRO A 863 -45.96 -36.64 0.17
C PRO A 863 -46.90 -36.70 1.37
N CYS A 864 -47.11 -37.91 1.90
CA CYS A 864 -47.92 -38.15 3.09
C CYS A 864 -47.02 -38.61 4.25
N LEU A 865 -47.47 -38.38 5.48
CA LEU A 865 -46.85 -38.80 6.72
C LEU A 865 -47.21 -40.26 7.04
N VAL A 866 -46.18 -41.11 7.11
CA VAL A 866 -46.30 -42.53 7.49
C VAL A 866 -46.32 -42.65 9.01
N THR A 867 -45.34 -42.05 9.68
CA THR A 867 -45.22 -42.08 11.14
C THR A 867 -44.33 -40.92 11.61
N ALA A 868 -44.46 -40.57 12.89
CA ALA A 868 -43.62 -39.58 13.57
C ALA A 868 -43.32 -40.07 14.99
N GLU A 869 -42.10 -39.82 15.47
CA GLU A 869 -41.64 -40.13 16.82
C GLU A 869 -40.96 -38.91 17.46
N GLY A 870 -40.89 -38.87 18.79
CA GLY A 870 -40.24 -37.82 19.57
C GLY A 870 -41.20 -36.85 20.26
N LYS A 871 -40.64 -35.79 20.84
CA LYS A 871 -41.37 -34.74 21.56
C LYS A 871 -41.74 -33.57 20.64
N PHE A 872 -43.01 -33.18 20.67
CA PHE A 872 -43.54 -32.01 19.98
C PHE A 872 -44.80 -31.51 20.69
N SER A 873 -44.97 -30.19 20.73
CA SER A 873 -46.08 -29.54 21.41
C SER A 873 -46.93 -28.73 20.41
N PRO A 874 -48.23 -29.05 20.22
CA PRO A 874 -49.01 -30.08 20.91
C PRO A 874 -48.76 -31.51 20.37
N PRO A 875 -48.98 -32.55 21.19
CA PRO A 875 -48.48 -33.91 20.96
C PRO A 875 -49.29 -34.78 19.97
N GLU A 876 -50.34 -34.25 19.32
CA GLU A 876 -51.23 -35.08 18.49
C GLU A 876 -50.86 -34.98 17.00
N VAL A 877 -49.97 -35.88 16.55
CA VAL A 877 -49.63 -36.06 15.13
C VAL A 877 -50.28 -37.34 14.63
N LYS A 878 -51.12 -37.26 13.59
CA LYS A 878 -51.82 -38.42 13.01
C LYS A 878 -51.23 -38.76 11.65
N PRO A 879 -50.81 -40.01 11.42
CA PRO A 879 -50.50 -40.51 10.08
C PRO A 879 -51.65 -40.23 9.11
N ASP A 880 -51.32 -39.82 7.90
CA ASP A 880 -52.28 -39.56 6.83
C ASP A 880 -51.99 -40.39 5.57
N CYS A 881 -50.91 -41.17 5.56
CA CYS A 881 -50.67 -42.17 4.53
C CYS A 881 -51.64 -43.37 4.67
N PRO A 882 -52.21 -43.86 3.55
CA PRO A 882 -52.86 -45.16 3.55
C PRO A 882 -51.84 -46.26 3.88
N ALA A 883 -52.30 -47.30 4.59
CA ALA A 883 -51.47 -48.47 4.90
C ALA A 883 -50.87 -49.05 3.61
N SER A 884 -49.59 -49.39 3.64
CA SER A 884 -48.91 -50.10 2.56
C SER A 884 -49.59 -51.46 2.39
N GLY A 885 -50.31 -51.63 1.28
CA GLY A 885 -50.94 -52.89 0.90
C GLY A 885 -49.96 -53.92 0.36
#